data_AF-A0A949XKX4-F1
#
_entry.id   AF-A0A949XKX4-F1
#
_cell.length_a   1.000
_cell.length_b   1.000
_cell.length_c   1.000
_cell.angle_alpha   90.00
_cell.angle_beta   90.00
_cell.angle_gamma   90.00
#
_symmetry.space_group_name_H-M   'P 1'
#
loop_
_entity.id
_entity.type
_entity.pdbx_description
1 polymer ?
#
loop_
_entity_poly.entity_id
_entity_poly.type
_entity_poly.pdbx_seq_one_letter_code
_entity_poly.pdbx_strand_id
1 'polypeptide(L)'
;MRPYLAYIASTLRLMGRDRSVLFFSYLFPLVFYFIFAQLFDARQNPSAMAQVIAMVLIIAVLGNGFFGAGMRAVQDRETNVLRRFKVTPIGAGPIVVSALVAGLVGFLPVVILFFVLARIVYRMPLPHNFAAILIFVCVGVLAFRSLGMIIAAVVNSAQEGGILIQLLYLPMLFLSGATFPISVMSVWVQTLAQFLPATYLFQGVQSMMIAGQGLRANAMSILALLITTVVALVVGIKLFRWEKEEKISNRSKLWVLAVLAPFLIMGIYQAKTRENVVNAKIIAREAARNRSVLFQNAKIFVGNGSVIAHGSVLVRRGKIAEVFGTPPADTKSFNADVVDASGETLMPGLIDMHVHLGAPGGVYKTPAKYADPGLLKRRLAAYLYSGVTAVRSTGDFLDPSLELRKEVGSGKYLGAQLFACGPIFTTQGGHPEELLKYFPDSIRKAATTQFLREPESQAQARAQVDQLKHAGVDCIKAVLDAGYADWGLFNRLNTGIYDSVMSEARRDGLPSATHTGSSDDVKDAIEAGTDSIEHGSMVNVIADALFEEMKRKNIAYDPTLSVFEGLVDMKTGNAEVLNRPLLQRVGPMDLLDDTRSMVQSTKKRVPVEAMKSFYSRQQQNLLAACRHGVTLITGSDAGNMLVIHGPTVQHEMGLWVESGVPAAVALQAATYNAAKLLRADNRIGLIQQGRDATFILLDGDPLEDITATEHIHSVVFSGEQIDRSDLFTQDKD
;
A
#
# COMPACT_ATOMS: atom_id res chain seq x y z
N MET A 1 39.27 24.68 25.21
CA MET A 1 39.08 24.98 23.76
C MET A 1 40.38 25.04 22.95
N ARG A 2 41.43 25.78 23.35
CA ARG A 2 42.66 25.93 22.53
C ARG A 2 43.29 24.59 22.05
N PRO A 3 43.41 23.53 22.88
CA PRO A 3 43.95 22.25 22.41
C PRO A 3 43.09 21.55 21.36
N TYR A 4 41.76 21.68 21.45
CA TYR A 4 40.83 21.11 20.48
C TYR A 4 40.99 21.78 19.11
N LEU A 5 41.02 23.12 19.07
CA LEU A 5 41.12 23.86 17.81
C LEU A 5 42.47 23.62 17.10
N ALA A 6 43.56 23.61 17.87
CA ALA A 6 44.89 23.34 17.31
C ALA A 6 44.98 21.94 16.70
N TYR A 7 44.42 20.94 17.39
CA TYR A 7 44.47 19.56 16.91
C TYR A 7 43.51 19.31 15.75
N ILE A 8 42.30 19.91 15.75
CA ILE A 8 41.40 19.91 14.59
C ILE A 8 42.11 20.46 13.34
N ALA A 9 42.77 21.61 13.45
CA ALA A 9 43.48 22.23 12.32
C ALA A 9 44.63 21.34 11.81
N SER A 10 45.39 20.71 12.72
CA SER A 10 46.46 19.78 12.36
C SER A 10 45.92 18.53 11.65
N THR A 11 44.89 17.90 12.23
CA THR A 11 44.26 16.70 11.68
C THR A 11 43.67 16.95 10.29
N LEU A 12 43.03 18.09 10.07
CA LEU A 12 42.53 18.50 8.74
C LEU A 12 43.65 18.61 7.70
N ARG A 13 44.80 19.24 8.05
CA ARG A 13 45.96 19.35 7.15
C ARG A 13 46.56 18.00 6.82
N LEU A 14 46.65 17.11 7.82
CA LEU A 14 47.22 15.78 7.62
C LEU A 14 46.28 14.86 6.82
N MET A 15 44.97 15.02 6.99
CA MET A 15 43.97 14.27 6.23
C MET A 15 44.10 14.53 4.73
N GLY A 16 44.32 15.79 4.32
CA GLY A 16 44.55 16.15 2.91
C GLY A 16 45.85 15.62 2.31
N ARG A 17 46.72 14.97 3.10
CA ARG A 17 48.01 14.40 2.64
C ARG A 17 48.02 12.87 2.69
N ASP A 18 47.05 12.26 3.33
CA ASP A 18 46.97 10.81 3.50
C ASP A 18 46.28 10.18 2.29
N ARG A 19 47.06 9.46 1.47
CA ARG A 19 46.57 8.83 0.23
C ARG A 19 45.46 7.81 0.50
N SER A 20 45.53 7.06 1.61
CA SER A 20 44.52 6.07 1.95
C SER A 20 43.20 6.74 2.31
N VAL A 21 43.26 7.81 3.11
CA VAL A 21 42.06 8.58 3.49
C VAL A 21 41.45 9.27 2.27
N LEU A 22 42.27 9.86 1.38
CA LEU A 22 41.80 10.45 0.14
C LEU A 22 41.15 9.41 -0.80
N PHE A 23 41.76 8.24 -0.93
CA PHE A 23 41.20 7.16 -1.74
C PHE A 23 39.84 6.69 -1.22
N PHE A 24 39.76 6.27 0.05
CA PHE A 24 38.52 5.68 0.60
C PHE A 24 37.42 6.71 0.89
N SER A 25 37.76 7.97 1.15
CA SER A 25 36.75 9.01 1.42
C SER A 25 36.24 9.71 0.16
N TYR A 26 37.03 9.77 -0.92
CA TYR A 26 36.69 10.54 -2.13
C TYR A 26 36.61 9.65 -3.37
N LEU A 27 37.71 9.01 -3.77
CA LEU A 27 37.78 8.31 -5.05
C LEU A 27 36.92 7.04 -5.07
N PHE A 28 37.01 6.22 -4.02
CA PHE A 28 36.34 4.93 -3.95
C PHE A 28 34.80 5.06 -4.04
N PRO A 29 34.13 5.95 -3.27
CA PRO A 29 32.71 6.21 -3.46
C PRO A 29 32.34 6.75 -4.85
N LEU A 30 33.18 7.61 -5.44
CA LEU A 30 32.95 8.14 -6.79
C LEU A 30 32.99 7.04 -7.86
N VAL A 31 33.84 6.02 -7.71
CA VAL A 31 33.84 4.86 -8.61
C VAL A 31 32.48 4.15 -8.57
N PHE A 32 31.98 3.84 -7.37
CA PHE A 32 30.65 3.24 -7.22
C PHE A 32 29.52 4.15 -7.68
N TYR A 33 29.65 5.46 -7.51
CA TYR A 33 28.71 6.44 -8.04
C TYR A 33 28.51 6.30 -9.54
N PHE A 34 29.59 6.24 -10.32
CA PHE A 34 29.47 6.07 -11.78
C PHE A 34 29.04 4.66 -12.18
N ILE A 35 29.52 3.61 -11.49
CA ILE A 35 29.11 2.22 -11.76
C ILE A 35 27.62 2.05 -11.53
N PHE A 36 27.10 2.47 -10.37
CA PHE A 36 25.68 2.33 -10.05
C PHE A 36 24.80 3.26 -10.90
N ALA A 37 25.26 4.49 -11.18
CA ALA A 37 24.52 5.36 -12.09
C ALA A 37 24.35 4.74 -13.50
N GLN A 38 25.34 4.00 -13.98
CA GLN A 38 25.24 3.26 -15.23
C GLN A 38 24.34 2.02 -15.10
N LEU A 39 24.50 1.25 -14.01
CA LEU A 39 23.75 0.02 -13.77
C LEU A 39 22.24 0.27 -13.66
N PHE A 40 21.85 1.39 -13.06
CA PHE A 40 20.44 1.78 -12.85
C PHE A 40 19.91 2.73 -13.94
N ASP A 41 20.67 2.93 -15.02
CA ASP A 41 20.35 3.86 -16.11
C ASP A 41 19.88 5.25 -15.63
N ALA A 42 20.63 5.80 -14.67
CA ALA A 42 20.26 7.01 -13.94
C ALA A 42 20.23 8.28 -14.83
N ARG A 43 20.76 8.21 -16.06
CA ARG A 43 20.63 9.31 -17.05
C ARG A 43 19.20 9.43 -17.56
N GLN A 44 18.54 8.29 -17.73
CA GLN A 44 17.16 8.21 -18.18
C GLN A 44 16.20 8.35 -16.99
N ASN A 45 16.63 7.96 -15.79
CA ASN A 45 15.76 7.99 -14.63
C ASN A 45 16.32 8.82 -13.45
N PRO A 46 15.85 10.08 -13.26
CA PRO A 46 16.24 10.90 -12.12
C PRO A 46 15.90 10.29 -10.75
N SER A 47 14.86 9.45 -10.63
CA SER A 47 14.55 8.77 -9.36
C SER A 47 15.53 7.64 -9.07
N ALA A 48 16.02 6.95 -10.10
CA ALA A 48 17.11 5.99 -9.97
C ALA A 48 18.41 6.66 -9.49
N MET A 49 18.70 7.88 -9.95
CA MET A 49 19.84 8.66 -9.45
C MET A 49 19.72 8.96 -7.94
N ALA A 50 18.52 9.27 -7.45
CA ALA A 50 18.29 9.49 -6.02
C ALA A 50 18.61 8.23 -5.19
N GLN A 51 18.25 7.05 -5.70
CA GLN A 51 18.61 5.77 -5.10
C GLN A 51 20.14 5.55 -5.11
N VAL A 52 20.81 5.81 -6.24
CA VAL A 52 22.27 5.69 -6.37
C VAL A 52 22.99 6.58 -5.34
N ILE A 53 22.56 7.83 -5.17
CA ILE A 53 23.12 8.73 -4.15
C ILE A 53 22.96 8.13 -2.75
N ALA A 54 21.77 7.61 -2.41
CA ALA A 54 21.55 6.98 -1.11
C ALA A 54 22.51 5.79 -0.89
N MET A 55 22.67 4.90 -1.87
CA MET A 55 23.59 3.76 -1.79
C MET A 55 25.04 4.20 -1.57
N VAL A 56 25.51 5.15 -2.39
CA VAL A 56 26.91 5.61 -2.35
C VAL A 56 27.22 6.45 -1.11
N LEU A 57 26.25 7.20 -0.59
CA LEU A 57 26.42 7.91 0.68
C LEU A 57 26.71 6.94 1.82
N ILE A 58 26.06 5.77 1.87
CA ILE A 58 26.35 4.76 2.90
C ILE A 58 27.76 4.18 2.71
N ILE A 59 28.14 3.82 1.48
CA ILE A 59 29.49 3.37 1.16
C ILE A 59 30.53 4.38 1.66
N ALA A 60 30.29 5.65 1.35
CA ALA A 60 31.18 6.75 1.70
C ALA A 60 31.25 6.98 3.22
N VAL A 61 30.12 6.95 3.93
CA VAL A 61 30.08 7.11 5.40
C VAL A 61 30.77 5.94 6.11
N LEU A 62 30.51 4.70 5.67
CA LEU A 62 31.17 3.51 6.23
C LEU A 62 32.69 3.56 6.01
N GLY A 63 33.12 3.91 4.80
CA GLY A 63 34.53 4.05 4.45
C GLY A 63 35.22 5.13 5.26
N ASN A 64 34.60 6.30 5.35
CA ASN A 64 35.06 7.45 6.12
C ASN A 64 35.12 7.14 7.64
N GLY A 65 34.14 6.39 8.15
CA GLY A 65 34.03 5.97 9.55
C GLY A 65 35.13 5.02 9.98
N PHE A 66 35.21 3.86 9.32
CA PHE A 66 36.06 2.77 9.77
C PHE A 66 37.52 2.88 9.28
N PHE A 67 37.73 3.15 7.98
CA PHE A 67 39.07 3.25 7.40
C PHE A 67 39.72 4.64 7.60
N GLY A 68 38.96 5.61 8.10
CA GLY A 68 39.46 6.94 8.42
C GLY A 68 40.19 7.01 9.77
N ALA A 69 39.54 7.64 10.75
CA ALA A 69 40.21 8.05 11.98
C ALA A 69 40.61 6.88 12.88
N GLY A 70 39.84 5.80 12.87
CA GLY A 70 40.12 4.61 13.68
C GLY A 70 41.45 3.97 13.30
N MET A 71 41.63 3.63 12.03
CA MET A 71 42.88 3.07 11.51
C MET A 71 44.07 3.99 11.74
N ARG A 72 43.88 5.29 11.49
CA ARG A 72 44.92 6.29 11.73
C ARG A 72 45.34 6.35 13.19
N ALA A 73 44.40 6.32 14.13
CA ALA A 73 44.72 6.31 15.55
C ALA A 73 45.52 5.06 15.97
N VAL A 74 45.25 3.91 15.34
CA VAL A 74 46.04 2.68 15.55
C VAL A 74 47.46 2.85 14.99
N GLN A 75 47.61 3.39 13.78
CA GLN A 75 48.91 3.67 13.17
C GLN A 75 49.74 4.70 13.96
N ASP A 76 49.10 5.77 14.42
CA ASP A 76 49.73 6.80 15.27
C ASP A 76 50.17 6.21 16.62
N ARG A 77 49.46 5.19 17.13
CA ARG A 77 49.87 4.43 18.32
C ARG A 77 51.08 3.55 18.05
N GLU A 78 51.07 2.79 16.95
CA GLU A 78 52.17 1.89 16.56
C GLU A 78 53.48 2.64 16.29
N THR A 79 53.37 3.82 15.67
CA THR A 79 54.51 4.71 15.35
C THR A 79 54.95 5.59 16.53
N ASN A 80 54.37 5.40 17.71
CA ASN A 80 54.63 6.15 18.95
C ASN A 80 54.34 7.66 18.85
N VAL A 81 53.52 8.11 17.88
CA VAL A 81 53.06 9.49 17.78
C VAL A 81 52.19 9.84 18.99
N LEU A 82 51.26 8.95 19.37
CA LEU A 82 50.39 9.18 20.54
C LEU A 82 51.16 9.26 21.86
N ARG A 83 52.24 8.49 22.01
CA ARG A 83 53.11 8.54 23.20
C ARG A 83 53.70 9.94 23.42
N ARG A 84 54.00 10.68 22.36
CA ARG A 84 54.50 12.07 22.44
C ARG A 84 53.45 13.04 22.96
N PHE A 85 52.16 12.74 22.77
CA PHE A 85 51.07 13.55 23.32
C PHE A 85 50.80 13.23 24.79
N LYS A 86 51.04 12.00 25.23
CA LYS A 86 50.86 11.58 26.64
C LYS A 86 51.71 12.40 27.62
N VAL A 87 52.87 12.89 27.19
CA VAL A 87 53.77 13.73 28.01
C VAL A 87 53.39 15.22 28.02
N THR A 88 52.30 15.59 27.34
CA THR A 88 51.76 16.97 27.33
C THR A 88 50.50 17.04 28.21
N PRO A 89 50.02 18.23 28.62
CA PRO A 89 48.78 18.37 29.42
C PRO A 89 47.48 18.07 28.63
N ILE A 90 47.56 17.34 27.52
CA ILE A 90 46.43 17.04 26.63
C ILE A 90 45.88 15.66 26.97
N GLY A 91 44.59 15.59 27.33
CA GLY A 91 43.90 14.32 27.52
C GLY A 91 43.46 13.64 26.21
N ALA A 92 42.84 12.47 26.30
CA ALA A 92 42.33 11.74 25.12
C ALA A 92 41.17 12.47 24.42
N GLY A 93 40.37 13.26 25.15
CA GLY A 93 39.20 13.99 24.64
C GLY A 93 39.48 14.84 23.39
N PRO A 94 40.43 15.79 23.43
CA PRO A 94 40.85 16.57 22.26
C PRO A 94 41.20 15.73 21.04
N ILE A 95 41.87 14.60 21.22
CA ILE A 95 42.29 13.72 20.11
C ILE A 95 41.06 13.08 19.46
N VAL A 96 40.23 12.42 20.26
CA VAL A 96 39.02 11.74 19.79
C VAL A 96 38.06 12.75 19.15
N VAL A 97 37.74 13.86 19.82
CA VAL A 97 36.81 14.89 19.30
C VAL A 97 37.31 15.50 18.00
N SER A 98 38.62 15.79 17.89
CA SER A 98 39.16 16.31 16.63
C SER A 98 39.00 15.35 15.47
N ALA A 99 39.12 14.05 15.72
CA ALA A 99 39.02 13.01 14.70
C ALA A 99 37.59 12.91 14.17
N LEU A 100 36.60 13.10 15.04
CA LEU A 100 35.19 13.23 14.63
C LEU A 100 34.97 14.50 13.79
N VAL A 101 35.40 15.66 14.28
CA VAL A 101 35.18 16.96 13.61
C VAL A 101 35.91 17.04 12.27
N ALA A 102 37.19 16.66 12.22
CA ALA A 102 37.98 16.69 11.00
C ALA A 102 37.40 15.73 9.95
N GLY A 103 36.91 14.57 10.38
CA GLY A 103 36.22 13.64 9.50
C GLY A 103 34.91 14.17 8.94
N LEU A 104 34.11 14.83 9.77
CA LEU A 104 32.86 15.48 9.34
C LEU A 104 33.13 16.60 8.33
N VAL A 105 34.04 17.52 8.66
CA VAL A 105 34.42 18.64 7.78
C VAL A 105 35.04 18.14 6.48
N GLY A 106 35.85 17.08 6.54
CA GLY A 106 36.41 16.43 5.36
C GLY A 106 35.39 15.77 4.46
N PHE A 107 34.33 15.21 5.05
CA PHE A 107 33.32 14.45 4.31
C PHE A 107 32.28 15.33 3.60
N LEU A 108 31.91 16.49 4.18
CA LEU A 108 30.89 17.38 3.61
C LEU A 108 31.12 17.78 2.13
N PRO A 109 32.34 18.12 1.68
CA PRO A 109 32.62 18.38 0.27
C PRO A 109 32.27 17.21 -0.66
N VAL A 110 32.44 15.96 -0.21
CA VAL A 110 32.09 14.75 -1.00
C VAL A 110 30.59 14.63 -1.17
N VAL A 111 29.83 14.87 -0.09
CA VAL A 111 28.37 14.88 -0.13
C VAL A 111 27.89 15.94 -1.12
N ILE A 112 28.40 17.17 -1.01
CA ILE A 112 28.05 18.26 -1.93
C ILE A 112 28.41 17.88 -3.38
N LEU A 113 29.58 17.28 -3.60
CA LEU A 113 30.01 16.84 -4.92
C LEU A 113 29.04 15.83 -5.54
N PHE A 114 28.53 14.84 -4.79
CA PHE A 114 27.53 13.89 -5.31
C PHE A 114 26.27 14.60 -5.82
N PHE A 115 25.74 15.56 -5.06
CA PHE A 115 24.55 16.31 -5.48
C PHE A 115 24.82 17.26 -6.64
N VAL A 116 26.00 17.88 -6.70
CA VAL A 116 26.41 18.71 -7.83
C VAL A 116 26.52 17.86 -9.10
N LEU A 117 27.16 16.70 -9.03
CA LEU A 117 27.25 15.77 -10.16
C LEU A 117 25.87 15.25 -10.57
N ALA A 118 25.01 14.90 -9.63
CA ALA A 118 23.65 14.43 -9.91
C ALA A 118 22.83 15.49 -10.66
N ARG A 119 22.97 16.76 -10.26
CA ARG A 119 22.28 17.87 -10.91
C ARG A 119 22.85 18.18 -12.30
N ILE A 120 24.16 18.24 -12.45
CA ILE A 120 24.81 18.67 -13.70
C ILE A 120 24.81 17.53 -14.74
N VAL A 121 25.18 16.33 -14.33
CA VAL A 121 25.39 15.19 -15.24
C VAL A 121 24.09 14.42 -15.48
N TYR A 122 23.28 14.23 -14.44
CA TYR A 122 22.07 13.38 -14.47
C TYR A 122 20.76 14.16 -14.41
N ARG A 123 20.84 15.50 -14.39
CA ARG A 123 19.67 16.42 -14.35
C ARG A 123 18.70 16.12 -13.20
N MET A 124 19.19 15.51 -12.12
CA MET A 124 18.37 15.23 -10.94
C MET A 124 18.03 16.54 -10.23
N PRO A 125 16.75 16.85 -9.97
CA PRO A 125 16.38 18.00 -9.18
C PRO A 125 16.89 17.84 -7.74
N LEU A 126 17.18 18.95 -7.06
CA LEU A 126 17.55 18.90 -5.66
C LEU A 126 16.35 18.40 -4.82
N PRO A 127 16.59 17.50 -3.83
CA PRO A 127 15.54 17.07 -2.92
C PRO A 127 14.96 18.26 -2.15
N HIS A 128 13.64 18.23 -1.89
CA HIS A 128 12.95 19.32 -1.18
C HIS A 128 13.54 19.55 0.22
N ASN A 129 13.87 18.48 0.93
CA ASN A 129 14.46 18.51 2.27
C ASN A 129 15.99 18.39 2.25
N PHE A 130 16.67 19.05 1.32
CA PHE A 130 18.13 18.96 1.16
C PHE A 130 18.90 19.25 2.47
N ALA A 131 18.50 20.28 3.22
CA ALA A 131 19.12 20.61 4.50
C ALA A 131 18.95 19.49 5.55
N ALA A 132 17.78 18.84 5.58
CA ALA A 132 17.52 17.71 6.48
C ALA A 132 18.44 16.53 6.15
N ILE A 133 18.63 16.24 4.85
CA ILE A 133 19.55 15.19 4.40
C ILE A 133 20.98 15.49 4.86
N LEU A 134 21.45 16.74 4.70
CA LEU A 134 22.78 17.13 5.17
C LEU A 134 22.93 16.95 6.69
N ILE A 135 21.95 17.40 7.48
CA ILE A 135 21.95 17.23 8.94
C ILE A 135 21.97 15.73 9.30
N PHE A 136 21.15 14.93 8.63
CA PHE A 136 21.05 13.50 8.90
C PHE A 136 22.34 12.75 8.56
N VAL A 137 22.94 13.07 7.41
CA VAL A 137 24.24 12.52 7.00
C VAL A 137 25.33 12.93 7.99
N CYS A 138 25.33 14.18 8.50
CA CYS A 138 26.26 14.59 9.56
C CYS A 138 26.15 13.73 10.82
N VAL A 139 24.92 13.43 11.26
CA VAL A 139 24.67 12.51 12.39
C VAL A 139 25.23 11.12 12.10
N GLY A 140 24.99 10.59 10.90
CA GLY A 140 25.54 9.31 10.44
C GLY A 140 27.07 9.28 10.46
N VAL A 141 27.72 10.29 9.89
CA VAL A 141 29.19 10.42 9.88
C VAL A 141 29.75 10.41 11.29
N LEU A 142 29.18 11.21 12.21
CA LEU A 142 29.63 11.24 13.60
C LEU A 142 29.47 9.89 14.29
N ALA A 143 28.35 9.20 14.08
CA ALA A 143 28.11 7.87 14.61
C ALA A 143 29.16 6.87 14.12
N PHE A 144 29.37 6.76 12.80
CA PHE A 144 30.34 5.80 12.25
C PHE A 144 31.79 6.13 12.56
N ARG A 145 32.16 7.42 12.65
CA ARG A 145 33.50 7.80 13.12
C ARG A 145 33.71 7.45 14.58
N SER A 146 32.70 7.65 15.43
CA SER A 146 32.78 7.24 16.84
C SER A 146 32.95 5.72 16.98
N LEU A 147 32.26 4.91 16.16
CA LEU A 147 32.46 3.47 16.08
C LEU A 147 33.87 3.09 15.62
N GLY A 148 34.41 3.78 14.62
CA GLY A 148 35.81 3.59 14.19
C GLY A 148 36.82 3.85 15.31
N MET A 149 36.57 4.86 16.16
CA MET A 149 37.42 5.13 17.34
C MET A 149 37.33 4.04 18.41
N ILE A 150 36.18 3.40 18.56
CA ILE A 150 36.02 2.24 19.45
C ILE A 150 36.86 1.06 18.96
N ILE A 151 36.84 0.77 17.66
CA ILE A 151 37.69 -0.26 17.07
C ILE A 151 39.16 0.03 17.37
N ALA A 152 39.60 1.28 17.20
CA ALA A 152 40.97 1.70 17.46
C ALA A 152 41.39 1.47 18.92
N ALA A 153 40.48 1.61 19.88
CA ALA A 153 40.74 1.31 21.28
C ALA A 153 40.98 -0.20 21.49
N VAL A 154 40.18 -1.06 20.85
CA VAL A 154 40.17 -2.51 21.10
C VAL A 154 41.32 -3.25 20.44
N VAL A 155 41.60 -2.95 19.17
CA VAL A 155 42.60 -3.70 18.38
C VAL A 155 44.01 -3.36 18.81
N ASN A 156 44.95 -4.28 18.70
CA ASN A 156 46.34 -4.09 19.12
C ASN A 156 47.22 -3.59 17.98
N SER A 157 46.97 -4.03 16.75
CA SER A 157 47.73 -3.64 15.57
C SER A 157 46.85 -3.13 14.43
N ALA A 158 47.45 -2.43 13.46
CA ALA A 158 46.79 -1.98 12.24
C ALA A 158 46.27 -3.16 11.41
N GLN A 159 46.96 -4.31 11.43
CA GLN A 159 46.51 -5.53 10.75
C GLN A 159 45.27 -6.13 11.42
N GLU A 160 45.25 -6.21 12.76
CA GLU A 160 44.06 -6.64 13.53
C GLU A 160 42.89 -5.67 13.30
N GLY A 161 43.18 -4.36 13.26
CA GLY A 161 42.25 -3.30 12.89
C GLY A 161 41.60 -3.52 11.53
N GLY A 162 42.41 -3.78 10.50
CA GLY A 162 41.94 -4.04 9.15
C GLY A 162 40.99 -5.25 9.07
N ILE A 163 41.33 -6.35 9.76
CA ILE A 163 40.48 -7.55 9.80
C ILE A 163 39.13 -7.24 10.46
N LEU A 164 39.15 -6.62 11.64
CA LEU A 164 37.92 -6.32 12.38
C LEU A 164 37.03 -5.32 11.63
N ILE A 165 37.64 -4.31 10.99
CA ILE A 165 36.91 -3.37 10.14
C ILE A 165 36.26 -4.11 8.98
N GLN A 166 36.96 -5.01 8.30
CA GLN A 166 36.39 -5.74 7.16
C GLN A 166 35.20 -6.60 7.57
N LEU A 167 35.28 -7.27 8.73
CA LEU A 167 34.20 -8.07 9.31
C LEU A 167 32.96 -7.25 9.68
N LEU A 168 33.11 -5.94 9.93
CA LEU A 168 31.98 -5.04 10.20
C LEU A 168 31.49 -4.35 8.94
N TYR A 169 32.42 -3.90 8.09
CA TYR A 169 32.14 -3.12 6.89
C TYR A 169 31.38 -3.94 5.85
N LEU A 170 31.83 -5.16 5.51
CA LEU A 170 31.17 -5.94 4.46
C LEU A 170 29.73 -6.33 4.82
N PRO A 171 29.43 -6.90 6.01
CA PRO A 171 28.05 -7.20 6.36
C PRO A 171 27.18 -5.94 6.40
N MET A 172 27.67 -4.82 6.94
CA MET A 172 26.90 -3.56 6.93
C MET A 172 26.67 -3.05 5.51
N LEU A 173 27.64 -3.15 4.62
CA LEU A 173 27.49 -2.72 3.23
C LEU A 173 26.42 -3.52 2.49
N PHE A 174 26.43 -4.85 2.63
CA PHE A 174 25.53 -5.73 1.88
C PHE A 174 24.15 -5.88 2.51
N LEU A 175 24.06 -5.92 3.85
CA LEU A 175 22.82 -6.25 4.56
C LEU A 175 22.01 -5.02 4.99
N SER A 176 22.56 -3.80 4.92
CA SER A 176 21.86 -2.59 5.40
C SER A 176 20.77 -2.04 4.48
N GLY A 177 20.57 -2.63 3.30
CA GLY A 177 19.76 -2.04 2.24
C GLY A 177 20.58 -1.26 1.20
N ALA A 178 21.81 -0.86 1.53
CA ALA A 178 22.62 0.02 0.69
C ALA A 178 23.13 -0.62 -0.59
N THR A 179 23.30 -1.94 -0.63
CA THR A 179 23.71 -2.66 -1.85
C THR A 179 22.52 -3.40 -2.47
N PHE A 180 21.81 -4.16 -1.65
CA PHE A 180 20.58 -4.84 -2.03
C PHE A 180 19.42 -4.24 -1.23
N PRO A 181 18.28 -3.88 -1.84
CA PRO A 181 17.13 -3.39 -1.09
C PRO A 181 16.67 -4.41 -0.04
N ILE A 182 16.33 -3.95 1.17
CA ILE A 182 15.86 -4.84 2.25
C ILE A 182 14.58 -5.57 1.82
N SER A 183 13.73 -4.93 1.01
CA SER A 183 12.46 -5.49 0.56
C SER A 183 12.59 -6.77 -0.28
N VAL A 184 13.74 -7.02 -0.90
CA VAL A 184 13.98 -8.23 -1.71
C VAL A 184 14.78 -9.30 -0.96
N MET A 185 15.23 -9.01 0.26
CA MET A 185 15.95 -9.97 1.09
C MET A 185 14.97 -10.96 1.75
N SER A 186 15.45 -12.15 2.10
CA SER A 186 14.64 -13.10 2.88
C SER A 186 14.32 -12.57 4.28
N VAL A 187 13.23 -13.05 4.87
CA VAL A 187 12.71 -12.62 6.19
C VAL A 187 13.76 -12.61 7.30
N TRP A 188 14.59 -13.64 7.37
CA TRP A 188 15.63 -13.74 8.39
C TRP A 188 16.75 -12.69 8.18
N VAL A 189 17.10 -12.39 6.92
CA VAL A 189 18.09 -11.35 6.60
C VAL A 189 17.52 -9.97 6.89
N GLN A 190 16.25 -9.72 6.55
CA GLN A 190 15.57 -8.47 6.89
C GLN A 190 15.58 -8.22 8.40
N THR A 191 15.38 -9.27 9.19
CA THR A 191 15.42 -9.22 10.66
C THR A 191 16.83 -8.89 11.16
N LEU A 192 17.85 -9.59 10.64
CA LEU A 192 19.25 -9.33 10.99
C LEU A 192 19.68 -7.90 10.62
N ALA A 193 19.23 -7.39 9.47
CA ALA A 193 19.50 -6.04 9.02
C ALA A 193 19.04 -4.97 10.03
N GLN A 194 17.97 -5.21 10.78
CA GLN A 194 17.47 -4.25 11.78
C GLN A 194 18.44 -4.03 12.95
N PHE A 195 19.41 -4.90 13.15
CA PHE A 195 20.45 -4.75 14.18
C PHE A 195 21.67 -3.96 13.69
N LEU A 196 21.71 -3.59 12.41
CA LEU A 196 22.86 -2.91 11.82
C LEU A 196 22.67 -1.39 11.86
N PRO A 197 23.67 -0.63 12.36
CA PRO A 197 23.64 0.83 12.37
C PRO A 197 23.42 1.44 10.98
N ALA A 198 23.98 0.80 9.96
CA ALA A 198 23.93 1.27 8.58
C ALA A 198 22.52 1.23 8.00
N THR A 199 21.66 0.34 8.49
CA THR A 199 20.26 0.22 8.06
C THR A 199 19.47 1.48 8.36
N TYR A 200 19.62 2.03 9.56
CA TYR A 200 18.94 3.25 9.99
C TYR A 200 19.40 4.48 9.19
N LEU A 201 20.70 4.54 8.86
CA LEU A 201 21.23 5.60 8.03
C LEU A 201 20.74 5.47 6.57
N PHE A 202 20.77 4.27 6.01
CA PHE A 202 20.31 4.02 4.64
C PHE A 202 18.84 4.36 4.48
N GLN A 203 17.97 3.80 5.33
CA GLN A 203 16.53 4.01 5.26
C GLN A 203 16.16 5.48 5.47
N GLY A 204 16.82 6.18 6.39
CA GLY A 204 16.56 7.61 6.61
C GLY A 204 16.98 8.47 5.42
N VAL A 205 18.12 8.19 4.79
CA VAL A 205 18.54 8.90 3.56
C VAL A 205 17.55 8.60 2.43
N GLN A 206 17.17 7.33 2.24
CA GLN A 206 16.23 6.93 1.20
C GLN A 206 14.85 7.57 1.38
N SER A 207 14.34 7.59 2.62
CA SER A 207 13.09 8.25 3.02
C SER A 207 13.09 9.75 2.70
N MET A 208 14.18 10.47 2.99
CA MET A 208 14.27 11.90 2.72
C MET A 208 14.50 12.21 1.22
N MET A 209 15.17 11.31 0.50
CA MET A 209 15.50 11.47 -0.92
C MET A 209 14.35 11.13 -1.86
N ILE A 210 13.62 10.04 -1.58
CA ILE A 210 12.59 9.47 -2.46
C ILE A 210 11.20 9.85 -1.96
N ALA A 211 10.91 9.60 -0.68
CA ALA A 211 9.59 9.87 -0.09
C ALA A 211 9.40 11.33 0.37
N GLY A 212 10.44 12.17 0.26
CA GLY A 212 10.37 13.58 0.63
C GLY A 212 10.08 13.83 2.12
N GLN A 213 10.34 12.86 2.99
CA GLN A 213 10.08 12.99 4.42
C GLN A 213 11.13 13.89 5.10
N GLY A 214 10.78 14.45 6.27
CA GLY A 214 11.65 15.31 7.06
C GLY A 214 12.37 14.60 8.22
N LEU A 215 13.06 15.37 9.07
CA LEU A 215 13.75 14.85 10.27
C LEU A 215 12.79 14.19 11.26
N ARG A 216 11.56 14.72 11.42
CA ARG A 216 10.56 14.21 12.37
C ARG A 216 10.13 12.78 12.05
N ALA A 217 9.93 12.47 10.76
CA ALA A 217 9.58 11.12 10.32
C ALA A 217 10.71 10.11 10.58
N ASN A 218 11.95 10.60 10.68
CA ASN A 218 13.16 9.80 10.87
C ASN A 218 13.74 9.93 12.29
N ALA A 219 12.93 10.40 13.26
CA ALA A 219 13.41 10.74 14.61
C ALA A 219 14.02 9.54 15.36
N MET A 220 13.46 8.34 15.19
CA MET A 220 13.98 7.13 15.85
C MET A 220 15.37 6.73 15.32
N SER A 221 15.58 6.79 14.00
CA SER A 221 16.88 6.56 13.37
C SER A 221 17.91 7.60 13.82
N ILE A 222 17.51 8.88 13.88
CA ILE A 222 18.35 9.97 14.39
C ILE A 222 18.75 9.71 15.84
N LEU A 223 17.78 9.38 16.69
CA LEU A 223 18.00 9.13 18.11
C LEU A 223 18.95 7.96 18.32
N ALA A 224 18.75 6.85 17.61
CA ALA A 224 19.63 5.68 17.70
C ALA A 224 21.09 6.04 17.34
N LEU A 225 21.30 6.75 16.23
CA LEU A 225 22.63 7.18 15.78
C LEU A 225 23.28 8.21 16.73
N LEU A 226 22.49 9.13 17.30
CA LEU A 226 22.98 10.10 18.29
C LEU A 226 23.39 9.42 19.60
N ILE A 227 22.56 8.51 20.13
CA ILE A 227 22.89 7.76 21.34
C ILE A 227 24.18 6.97 21.11
N THR A 228 24.31 6.27 19.97
CA THR A 228 25.54 5.58 19.60
C THR A 228 26.74 6.52 19.56
N THR A 229 26.59 7.70 18.95
CA THR A 229 27.66 8.71 18.90
C THR A 229 28.13 9.08 20.31
N VAL A 230 27.21 9.39 21.22
CA VAL A 230 27.52 9.79 22.60
C VAL A 230 28.17 8.64 23.37
N VAL A 231 27.58 7.44 23.33
CA VAL A 231 28.09 6.26 24.05
C VAL A 231 29.47 5.86 23.52
N ALA A 232 29.66 5.79 22.21
CA ALA A 232 30.93 5.46 21.59
C ALA A 232 31.99 6.54 21.85
N LEU A 233 31.62 7.82 21.89
CA LEU A 233 32.55 8.89 22.25
C LEU A 233 33.04 8.74 23.70
N VAL A 234 32.13 8.52 24.65
CA VAL A 234 32.46 8.35 26.08
C VAL A 234 33.32 7.11 26.29
N VAL A 235 32.92 5.97 25.71
CA VAL A 235 33.68 4.71 25.81
C VAL A 235 35.03 4.84 25.10
N GLY A 236 35.09 5.49 23.93
CA GLY A 236 36.31 5.69 23.16
C GLY A 236 37.34 6.57 23.88
N ILE A 237 36.89 7.60 24.60
CA ILE A 237 37.77 8.42 25.46
C ILE A 237 38.26 7.61 26.67
N LYS A 238 37.36 6.85 27.32
CA LYS A 238 37.70 6.07 28.52
C LYS A 238 38.65 4.90 28.24
N LEU A 239 38.52 4.29 27.07
CA LEU A 239 39.32 3.14 26.63
C LEU A 239 40.50 3.54 25.74
N PHE A 240 40.76 4.84 25.59
CA PHE A 240 41.82 5.34 24.72
C PHE A 240 43.20 4.83 25.16
N ARG A 241 44.00 4.38 24.19
CA ARG A 241 45.35 3.84 24.41
C ARG A 241 46.39 4.75 23.80
N TRP A 242 47.42 5.07 24.58
CA TRP A 242 48.49 5.96 24.17
C TRP A 242 49.70 5.20 23.61
N GLU A 243 49.88 3.95 24.05
CA GLU A 243 51.06 3.12 23.75
C GLU A 243 50.62 1.75 23.22
N LYS A 244 51.47 1.12 22.40
CA LYS A 244 51.14 -0.19 21.78
C LYS A 244 51.10 -1.32 22.82
N GLU A 245 51.85 -1.17 23.91
CA GLU A 245 51.96 -2.15 25.00
C GLU A 245 50.75 -2.15 25.94
N GLU A 246 50.01 -1.03 26.03
CA GLU A 246 48.80 -0.93 26.85
C GLU A 246 47.75 -1.91 26.30
N LYS A 247 47.15 -2.77 27.15
CA LYS A 247 46.09 -3.70 26.75
C LYS A 247 44.81 -3.43 27.53
N ILE A 248 43.67 -3.54 26.86
CA ILE A 248 42.36 -3.40 27.50
C ILE A 248 42.04 -4.69 28.28
N SER A 249 41.65 -4.53 29.55
CA SER A 249 41.21 -5.64 30.40
C SER A 249 39.95 -6.31 29.83
N ASN A 250 39.75 -7.61 30.09
CA ASN A 250 38.55 -8.32 29.62
C ASN A 250 37.24 -7.68 30.13
N ARG A 251 37.24 -7.14 31.36
CA ARG A 251 36.08 -6.38 31.90
C ARG A 251 35.87 -5.07 31.16
N SER A 252 36.94 -4.38 30.78
CA SER A 252 36.87 -3.14 30.00
C SER A 252 36.38 -3.37 28.57
N LYS A 253 36.65 -4.54 27.97
CA LYS A 253 36.10 -4.93 26.67
C LYS A 253 34.57 -5.07 26.67
N LEU A 254 33.94 -5.38 27.81
CA LEU A 254 32.48 -5.44 27.93
C LEU A 254 31.83 -4.07 27.71
N TRP A 255 32.52 -2.95 27.99
CA TRP A 255 32.01 -1.60 27.71
C TRP A 255 31.84 -1.33 26.21
N VAL A 256 32.54 -2.08 25.34
CA VAL A 256 32.35 -2.01 23.89
C VAL A 256 30.96 -2.52 23.50
N LEU A 257 30.40 -3.48 24.24
CA LEU A 257 29.05 -3.98 24.00
C LEU A 257 27.98 -2.92 24.28
N ALA A 258 28.25 -1.96 25.17
CA ALA A 258 27.33 -0.85 25.44
C ALA A 258 27.07 0.01 24.20
N VAL A 259 28.04 0.07 23.27
CA VAL A 259 27.91 0.79 22.00
C VAL A 259 26.90 0.12 21.06
N LEU A 260 26.66 -1.18 21.23
CA LEU A 260 25.68 -1.96 20.45
C LEU A 260 24.26 -1.90 21.05
N ALA A 261 24.12 -1.52 22.32
CA ALA A 261 22.83 -1.53 23.02
C ALA A 261 21.71 -0.75 22.30
N PRO A 262 21.94 0.45 21.72
CA PRO A 262 20.91 1.15 20.96
C PRO A 262 20.36 0.33 19.79
N PHE A 263 21.23 -0.38 19.07
CA PHE A 263 20.83 -1.19 17.91
C PHE A 263 20.30 -2.57 18.28
N LEU A 264 20.64 -3.10 19.46
CA LEU A 264 19.98 -4.28 20.01
C LEU A 264 18.53 -3.95 20.39
N ILE A 265 18.30 -2.83 21.08
CA ILE A 265 16.95 -2.39 21.47
C ILE A 265 16.13 -2.06 20.23
N MET A 266 16.68 -1.23 19.34
CA MET A 266 16.01 -0.87 18.10
C MET A 266 15.80 -2.07 17.18
N GLY A 267 16.78 -2.98 17.09
CA GLY A 267 16.67 -4.21 16.31
C GLY A 267 15.57 -5.14 16.83
N ILE A 268 15.43 -5.32 18.15
CA ILE A 268 14.32 -6.08 18.75
C ILE A 268 12.98 -5.41 18.48
N TYR A 269 12.91 -4.08 18.66
CA TYR A 269 11.69 -3.31 18.39
C TYR A 269 11.27 -3.44 16.92
N GLN A 270 12.20 -3.29 15.99
CA GLN A 270 11.96 -3.36 14.55
C GLN A 270 11.71 -4.78 14.06
N ALA A 271 12.34 -5.79 14.67
CA ALA A 271 12.03 -7.19 14.39
C ALA A 271 10.59 -7.54 14.78
N LYS A 272 10.06 -6.94 15.86
CA LYS A 272 8.68 -7.16 16.32
C LYS A 272 7.65 -6.35 15.53
N THR A 273 7.94 -5.09 15.23
CA THR A 273 6.99 -4.17 14.58
C THR A 273 7.05 -4.20 13.06
N ARG A 274 8.19 -4.59 12.49
CA ARG A 274 8.49 -4.61 11.05
C ARG A 274 8.30 -3.27 10.34
N GLU A 275 8.22 -2.17 11.08
CA GLU A 275 7.92 -0.83 10.55
C GLU A 275 8.95 -0.40 9.50
N ASN A 276 10.23 -0.66 9.75
CA ASN A 276 11.31 -0.39 8.81
C ASN A 276 11.20 -1.17 7.49
N VAL A 277 10.73 -2.42 7.53
CA VAL A 277 10.53 -3.24 6.32
C VAL A 277 9.36 -2.69 5.53
N VAL A 278 8.25 -2.38 6.21
CA VAL A 278 7.07 -1.75 5.60
C VAL A 278 7.43 -0.42 4.93
N ASN A 279 8.17 0.44 5.62
CA ASN A 279 8.62 1.71 5.07
C ASN A 279 9.53 1.52 3.85
N ALA A 280 10.43 0.53 3.86
CA ALA A 280 11.25 0.20 2.69
C ALA A 280 10.40 -0.25 1.50
N LYS A 281 9.35 -1.06 1.73
CA LYS A 281 8.38 -1.47 0.69
C LYS A 281 7.62 -0.25 0.15
N ILE A 282 7.13 0.66 1.01
CA ILE A 282 6.45 1.89 0.59
C ILE A 282 7.36 2.76 -0.31
N ILE A 283 8.61 2.98 0.10
CA ILE A 283 9.57 3.78 -0.67
C ILE A 283 9.88 3.12 -2.02
N ALA A 284 9.99 1.79 -2.07
CA ALA A 284 10.19 1.07 -3.32
C ALA A 284 9.01 1.24 -4.28
N ARG A 285 7.78 1.22 -3.76
CA ARG A 285 6.55 1.48 -4.53
C ARG A 285 6.54 2.92 -5.06
N GLU A 286 6.85 3.91 -4.23
CA GLU A 286 6.97 5.31 -4.68
C GLU A 286 8.02 5.49 -5.78
N ALA A 287 9.16 4.80 -5.66
CA ALA A 287 10.18 4.80 -6.71
C ALA A 287 9.67 4.18 -8.02
N ALA A 288 8.91 3.08 -7.95
CA ALA A 288 8.27 2.46 -9.10
C ALA A 288 7.26 3.40 -9.77
N ARG A 289 6.39 4.04 -8.98
CA ARG A 289 5.39 5.01 -9.47
C ARG A 289 6.01 6.22 -10.16
N ASN A 290 7.24 6.59 -9.79
CA ASN A 290 7.97 7.70 -10.41
C ASN A 290 8.60 7.35 -11.76
N ARG A 291 8.61 6.07 -12.18
CA ARG A 291 9.05 5.68 -13.52
C ARG A 291 8.07 6.17 -14.58
N SER A 292 8.58 6.35 -15.80
CA SER A 292 7.75 6.61 -16.97
C SER A 292 7.61 5.32 -17.75
N VAL A 293 6.38 4.89 -18.05
CA VAL A 293 6.10 3.65 -18.77
C VAL A 293 5.13 3.94 -19.90
N LEU A 294 5.41 3.44 -21.10
CA LEU A 294 4.55 3.54 -22.27
C LEU A 294 4.00 2.15 -22.61
N PHE A 295 2.68 1.98 -22.47
CA PHE A 295 1.97 0.80 -22.96
C PHE A 295 1.56 1.06 -24.41
N GLN A 296 2.02 0.24 -25.35
CA GLN A 296 1.80 0.44 -26.78
C GLN A 296 1.01 -0.70 -27.42
N ASN A 297 0.38 -0.42 -28.56
CA ASN A 297 -0.32 -1.39 -29.41
C ASN A 297 -1.52 -2.11 -28.78
N ALA A 298 -2.09 -1.58 -27.70
CA ALA A 298 -3.29 -2.13 -27.08
C ALA A 298 -4.56 -1.66 -27.79
N LYS A 299 -5.61 -2.49 -27.74
CA LYS A 299 -6.99 -2.00 -27.87
C LYS A 299 -7.36 -1.33 -26.55
N ILE A 300 -7.85 -0.09 -26.56
CA ILE A 300 -8.20 0.63 -25.33
C ILE A 300 -9.71 0.78 -25.22
N PHE A 301 -10.32 0.17 -24.21
CA PHE A 301 -11.65 0.55 -23.75
C PHE A 301 -11.48 1.74 -22.79
N VAL A 302 -12.05 2.89 -23.13
CA VAL A 302 -11.81 4.13 -22.36
C VAL A 302 -12.52 4.13 -21.01
N GLY A 303 -13.61 3.37 -20.86
CA GLY A 303 -14.44 3.30 -19.65
C GLY A 303 -15.86 3.86 -19.83
N ASN A 304 -16.05 4.82 -20.74
CA ASN A 304 -17.34 5.45 -21.02
C ASN A 304 -18.08 4.85 -22.23
N GLY A 305 -17.68 3.65 -22.68
CA GLY A 305 -18.18 3.02 -23.91
C GLY A 305 -17.35 3.33 -25.17
N SER A 306 -16.43 4.31 -25.12
CA SER A 306 -15.55 4.62 -26.26
C SER A 306 -14.39 3.61 -26.37
N VAL A 307 -13.96 3.32 -27.60
CA VAL A 307 -12.88 2.38 -27.90
C VAL A 307 -11.84 3.03 -28.81
N ILE A 308 -10.57 2.84 -28.51
CA ILE A 308 -9.44 3.16 -29.40
C ILE A 308 -8.86 1.82 -29.87
N ALA A 309 -9.04 1.49 -31.15
CA ALA A 309 -8.67 0.18 -31.69
C ALA A 309 -7.16 -0.12 -31.61
N HIS A 310 -6.33 0.91 -31.83
CA HIS A 310 -4.88 0.84 -31.73
C HIS A 310 -4.39 2.07 -30.97
N GLY A 311 -4.09 1.90 -29.69
CA GLY A 311 -3.75 3.00 -28.81
C GLY A 311 -2.47 2.78 -28.02
N SER A 312 -2.02 3.85 -27.37
CA SER A 312 -0.91 3.79 -26.41
C SER A 312 -1.21 4.67 -25.20
N VAL A 313 -0.75 4.26 -24.03
CA VAL A 313 -0.95 5.00 -22.77
C VAL A 313 0.41 5.28 -22.14
N LEU A 314 0.75 6.56 -22.01
CA LEU A 314 1.94 6.99 -21.29
C LEU A 314 1.60 7.24 -19.83
N VAL A 315 2.25 6.52 -18.93
CA VAL A 315 2.16 6.67 -17.49
C VAL A 315 3.39 7.42 -16.98
N ARG A 316 3.17 8.44 -16.14
CA ARG A 316 4.23 9.15 -15.42
C ARG A 316 3.78 9.52 -14.02
N ARG A 317 4.63 9.28 -13.01
CA ARG A 317 4.37 9.69 -11.60
C ARG A 317 3.00 9.20 -11.09
N GLY A 318 2.67 7.94 -11.38
CA GLY A 318 1.40 7.34 -10.96
C GLY A 318 0.14 7.82 -11.70
N LYS A 319 0.28 8.63 -12.76
CA LYS A 319 -0.82 9.22 -13.52
C LYS A 319 -0.75 8.84 -14.99
N ILE A 320 -1.91 8.80 -15.64
CA ILE A 320 -2.01 8.78 -17.10
C ILE A 320 -1.58 10.16 -17.60
N ALA A 321 -0.40 10.24 -18.19
CA ALA A 321 0.15 11.48 -18.72
C ALA A 321 -0.45 11.83 -20.08
N GLU A 322 -0.67 10.83 -20.92
CA GLU A 322 -1.21 10.99 -22.28
C GLU A 322 -1.79 9.67 -22.80
N VAL A 323 -2.79 9.77 -23.69
CA VAL A 323 -3.41 8.63 -24.38
C VAL A 323 -3.34 8.93 -25.87
N PHE A 324 -2.73 8.03 -26.63
CA PHE A 324 -2.54 8.13 -28.07
C PHE A 324 -3.47 7.17 -28.80
N GLY A 325 -3.98 7.59 -29.95
CA GLY A 325 -4.71 6.74 -30.88
C GLY A 325 -4.02 6.77 -32.24
N THR A 326 -4.48 7.65 -33.12
CA THR A 326 -3.85 7.90 -34.43
C THR A 326 -3.48 9.38 -34.57
N PRO A 327 -2.21 9.72 -34.90
CA PRO A 327 -1.07 8.82 -35.12
C PRO A 327 -0.59 8.13 -33.83
N PRO A 328 0.13 6.99 -33.94
CA PRO A 328 0.68 6.28 -32.78
C PRO A 328 1.76 7.11 -32.07
N ALA A 329 2.05 6.75 -30.80
CA ALA A 329 3.08 7.40 -30.00
C ALA A 329 4.48 7.29 -30.65
N ASP A 330 5.23 8.39 -30.72
CA ASP A 330 6.66 8.33 -31.09
C ASP A 330 7.48 7.82 -29.89
N THR A 331 7.70 6.51 -29.84
CA THR A 331 8.43 5.83 -28.76
C THR A 331 9.82 6.40 -28.51
N LYS A 332 10.48 6.99 -29.52
CA LYS A 332 11.82 7.58 -29.37
C LYS A 332 11.79 8.95 -28.70
N SER A 333 10.64 9.63 -28.70
CA SER A 333 10.48 10.95 -28.08
C SER A 333 10.29 10.85 -26.55
N PHE A 334 9.89 9.68 -26.05
CA PHE A 334 9.61 9.45 -24.64
C PHE A 334 10.76 8.70 -23.98
N ASN A 335 11.36 9.33 -22.98
CA ASN A 335 12.26 8.65 -22.05
C ASN A 335 11.43 7.80 -21.06
N ALA A 336 10.95 6.64 -21.54
CA ALA A 336 10.03 5.75 -20.82
C ALA A 336 10.31 4.28 -21.15
N ASP A 337 10.09 3.39 -20.18
CA ASP A 337 10.10 1.95 -20.38
C ASP A 337 8.91 1.57 -21.28
N VAL A 338 9.12 0.71 -22.27
CA VAL A 338 8.06 0.34 -23.22
C VAL A 338 7.53 -1.06 -22.91
N VAL A 339 6.20 -1.17 -22.79
CA VAL A 339 5.45 -2.42 -22.66
C VAL A 339 4.63 -2.60 -23.92
N ASP A 340 4.92 -3.67 -24.67
CA ASP A 340 4.13 -4.04 -25.84
C ASP A 340 2.89 -4.83 -25.38
N ALA A 341 1.72 -4.25 -25.63
CA ALA A 341 0.41 -4.80 -25.28
C ALA A 341 -0.36 -5.22 -26.56
N SER A 342 0.39 -5.66 -27.58
CA SER A 342 -0.16 -6.15 -28.84
C SER A 342 -1.07 -7.37 -28.61
N GLY A 343 -2.30 -7.29 -29.08
CA GLY A 343 -3.30 -8.36 -28.90
C GLY A 343 -4.03 -8.33 -27.55
N GLU A 344 -3.71 -7.37 -26.68
CA GLU A 344 -4.36 -7.18 -25.38
C GLU A 344 -5.37 -6.03 -25.42
N THR A 345 -6.34 -6.08 -24.50
CA THR A 345 -7.22 -4.95 -24.22
C THR A 345 -6.83 -4.25 -22.94
N LEU A 346 -6.53 -2.95 -23.02
CA LEU A 346 -6.33 -2.05 -21.89
C LEU A 346 -7.67 -1.40 -21.50
N MET A 347 -8.08 -1.53 -20.25
CA MET A 347 -9.30 -0.89 -19.74
C MET A 347 -9.12 -0.39 -18.30
N PRO A 348 -9.95 0.57 -17.81
CA PRO A 348 -9.88 0.98 -16.41
C PRO A 348 -10.05 -0.23 -15.50
N GLY A 349 -9.40 -0.20 -14.34
CA GLY A 349 -9.60 -1.25 -13.36
C GLY A 349 -11.07 -1.34 -12.94
N LEU A 350 -11.56 -2.56 -12.74
CA LEU A 350 -12.95 -2.78 -12.36
C LEU A 350 -13.22 -2.20 -10.96
N ILE A 351 -14.46 -1.79 -10.73
CA ILE A 351 -14.94 -1.29 -9.45
C ILE A 351 -16.17 -2.11 -9.04
N ASP A 352 -16.09 -2.79 -7.89
CA ASP A 352 -17.20 -3.53 -7.32
C ASP A 352 -18.00 -2.63 -6.36
N MET A 353 -19.23 -2.29 -6.75
CA MET A 353 -20.04 -1.30 -6.05
C MET A 353 -20.83 -1.87 -4.88
N HIS A 354 -20.78 -3.17 -4.60
CA HIS A 354 -21.53 -3.74 -3.48
C HIS A 354 -20.77 -4.91 -2.89
N VAL A 355 -20.18 -4.72 -1.72
CA VAL A 355 -19.45 -5.78 -1.01
C VAL A 355 -19.65 -5.67 0.50
N HIS A 356 -19.57 -6.81 1.17
CA HIS A 356 -19.55 -6.93 2.63
C HIS A 356 -18.24 -7.61 3.05
N LEU A 357 -17.18 -6.83 3.22
CA LEU A 357 -15.83 -7.35 3.45
C LEU A 357 -15.71 -8.14 4.73
N GLY A 358 -16.58 -7.96 5.73
CA GLY A 358 -16.60 -8.69 6.98
C GLY A 358 -17.10 -10.12 6.83
N ALA A 359 -18.02 -10.36 5.88
CA ALA A 359 -18.55 -11.68 5.59
C ALA A 359 -17.60 -12.45 4.64
N PRO A 360 -17.54 -13.80 4.71
CA PRO A 360 -16.58 -14.56 3.90
C PRO A 360 -17.06 -14.93 2.49
N GLY A 361 -18.35 -14.82 2.19
CA GLY A 361 -18.92 -15.35 0.94
C GLY A 361 -19.26 -16.85 0.98
N GLY A 362 -19.02 -17.50 2.13
CA GLY A 362 -19.08 -18.95 2.28
C GLY A 362 -19.11 -19.36 3.76
N VAL A 363 -18.69 -20.59 4.05
CA VAL A 363 -18.56 -21.07 5.43
C VAL A 363 -17.20 -21.72 5.68
N TYR A 364 -16.65 -21.49 6.87
CA TYR A 364 -15.59 -22.29 7.46
C TYR A 364 -16.19 -23.29 8.44
N LYS A 365 -15.70 -24.54 8.44
CA LYS A 365 -16.00 -25.51 9.50
C LYS A 365 -15.32 -25.16 10.83
N THR A 366 -14.19 -24.43 10.77
CA THR A 366 -13.42 -24.05 11.96
C THR A 366 -13.78 -22.63 12.41
N PRO A 367 -14.45 -22.43 13.57
CA PRO A 367 -14.91 -21.11 14.01
C PRO A 367 -13.81 -20.06 14.18
N ALA A 368 -12.59 -20.46 14.57
CA ALA A 368 -11.46 -19.55 14.75
C ALA A 368 -11.07 -18.80 13.45
N LYS A 369 -11.41 -19.35 12.28
CA LYS A 369 -11.14 -18.72 10.99
C LYS A 369 -11.91 -17.42 10.79
N TYR A 370 -13.13 -17.31 11.31
CA TYR A 370 -13.94 -16.08 11.19
C TYR A 370 -13.34 -14.89 11.97
N ALA A 371 -12.46 -15.16 12.94
CA ALA A 371 -11.82 -14.14 13.76
C ALA A 371 -10.40 -13.78 13.30
N ASP A 372 -9.94 -14.30 12.17
CA ASP A 372 -8.60 -14.01 11.64
C ASP A 372 -8.51 -12.55 11.16
N PRO A 373 -7.69 -11.69 11.80
CA PRO A 373 -7.57 -10.28 11.44
C PRO A 373 -6.96 -10.05 10.06
N GLY A 374 -6.29 -11.05 9.47
CA GLY A 374 -5.71 -10.98 8.13
C GLY A 374 -6.73 -11.14 6.98
N LEU A 375 -7.98 -11.51 7.28
CA LEU A 375 -8.96 -11.81 6.23
C LEU A 375 -9.38 -10.59 5.42
N LEU A 376 -9.62 -9.43 6.05
CA LEU A 376 -10.03 -8.23 5.32
C LEU A 376 -8.95 -7.78 4.32
N LYS A 377 -7.68 -7.82 4.77
CA LYS A 377 -6.50 -7.59 3.93
C LYS A 377 -6.50 -8.56 2.74
N ARG A 378 -6.55 -9.86 3.03
CA ARG A 378 -6.57 -10.90 2.00
C ARG A 378 -7.70 -10.69 0.97
N ARG A 379 -8.90 -10.28 1.41
CA ARG A 379 -10.05 -10.01 0.53
C ARG A 379 -9.75 -8.85 -0.42
N LEU A 380 -9.20 -7.73 0.06
CA LEU A 380 -8.78 -6.62 -0.81
C LEU A 380 -7.63 -7.00 -1.77
N ALA A 381 -6.71 -7.87 -1.35
CA ALA A 381 -5.71 -8.44 -2.25
C ALA A 381 -6.35 -9.34 -3.32
N ALA A 382 -7.37 -10.13 -2.98
CA ALA A 382 -8.10 -10.96 -3.93
C ALA A 382 -8.81 -10.11 -5.01
N TYR A 383 -9.39 -8.97 -4.63
CA TYR A 383 -9.92 -7.99 -5.58
C TYR A 383 -8.83 -7.46 -6.52
N LEU A 384 -7.72 -6.96 -5.97
CA LEU A 384 -6.64 -6.40 -6.80
C LEU A 384 -6.02 -7.46 -7.73
N TYR A 385 -5.84 -8.69 -7.25
CA TYR A 385 -5.39 -9.83 -8.05
C TYR A 385 -6.31 -10.11 -9.25
N SER A 386 -7.61 -9.90 -9.03
CA SER A 386 -8.68 -10.12 -10.01
C SER A 386 -8.92 -8.91 -10.91
N GLY A 387 -8.06 -7.89 -10.90
CA GLY A 387 -8.25 -6.69 -11.72
C GLY A 387 -9.32 -5.72 -11.20
N VAL A 388 -9.86 -5.96 -10.01
CA VAL A 388 -10.76 -5.05 -9.30
C VAL A 388 -9.92 -4.10 -8.46
N THR A 389 -9.92 -2.83 -8.85
CA THR A 389 -9.00 -1.83 -8.28
C THR A 389 -9.66 -0.97 -7.21
N ALA A 390 -10.98 -0.97 -7.12
CA ALA A 390 -11.71 -0.34 -6.04
C ALA A 390 -12.97 -1.15 -5.67
N VAL A 391 -13.39 -1.03 -4.42
CA VAL A 391 -14.63 -1.64 -3.92
C VAL A 391 -15.39 -0.65 -3.04
N ARG A 392 -16.73 -0.67 -3.11
CA ARG A 392 -17.61 0.04 -2.17
C ARG A 392 -18.16 -0.95 -1.14
N SER A 393 -17.65 -0.89 0.08
CA SER A 393 -18.24 -1.59 1.22
C SER A 393 -19.57 -0.93 1.56
N THR A 394 -20.66 -1.70 1.44
CA THR A 394 -22.05 -1.27 1.65
C THR A 394 -22.57 -1.66 3.02
N GLY A 395 -21.69 -2.07 3.94
CA GLY A 395 -22.06 -2.40 5.31
C GLY A 395 -21.02 -3.29 5.96
N ASP A 396 -20.16 -2.71 6.78
CA ASP A 396 -19.09 -3.40 7.51
C ASP A 396 -18.80 -2.68 8.82
N PHE A 397 -17.96 -3.29 9.66
CA PHE A 397 -17.50 -2.66 10.89
C PHE A 397 -16.66 -1.41 10.54
N LEU A 398 -17.07 -0.26 11.08
CA LEU A 398 -16.53 1.05 10.71
C LEU A 398 -15.02 1.15 10.95
N ASP A 399 -14.56 0.98 12.18
CA ASP A 399 -13.16 1.24 12.54
C ASP A 399 -12.19 0.32 11.77
N PRO A 400 -12.40 -1.01 11.70
CA PRO A 400 -11.54 -1.89 10.90
C PRO A 400 -11.50 -1.52 9.42
N SER A 401 -12.64 -1.08 8.85
CA SER A 401 -12.73 -0.68 7.45
C SER A 401 -11.94 0.60 7.17
N LEU A 402 -12.06 1.61 8.05
CA LEU A 402 -11.32 2.86 7.91
C LEU A 402 -9.82 2.68 8.14
N GLU A 403 -9.43 1.82 9.09
CA GLU A 403 -8.02 1.46 9.31
C GLU A 403 -7.44 0.76 8.08
N LEU A 404 -8.15 -0.24 7.54
CA LEU A 404 -7.72 -0.94 6.34
C LEU A 404 -7.60 -0.01 5.12
N ARG A 405 -8.56 0.91 4.94
CA ARG A 405 -8.50 1.95 3.89
C ARG A 405 -7.23 2.79 4.03
N LYS A 406 -6.84 3.17 5.25
CA LYS A 406 -5.62 3.93 5.52
C LYS A 406 -4.35 3.11 5.22
N GLU A 407 -4.34 1.82 5.56
CA GLU A 407 -3.20 0.94 5.25
C GLU A 407 -3.00 0.77 3.73
N VAL A 408 -4.10 0.60 2.98
CA VAL A 408 -4.05 0.56 1.50
C VAL A 408 -3.64 1.91 0.92
N GLY A 409 -4.26 3.01 1.38
CA GLY A 409 -4.00 4.36 0.87
C GLY A 409 -2.57 4.86 1.14
N SER A 410 -1.95 4.44 2.24
CA SER A 410 -0.55 4.73 2.55
C SER A 410 0.45 3.87 1.75
N GLY A 411 -0.04 2.86 1.02
CA GLY A 411 0.81 1.88 0.35
C GLY A 411 1.51 0.93 1.30
N LYS A 412 1.10 0.85 2.58
CA LYS A 412 1.58 -0.17 3.53
C LYS A 412 1.18 -1.56 3.05
N TYR A 413 -0.07 -1.68 2.60
CA TYR A 413 -0.64 -2.92 2.05
C TYR A 413 -1.11 -2.69 0.61
N LEU A 414 -0.92 -3.68 -0.27
CA LEU A 414 -1.48 -3.69 -1.62
C LEU A 414 -2.82 -4.43 -1.61
N GLY A 415 -3.86 -3.73 -2.03
CA GLY A 415 -5.21 -4.26 -2.21
C GLY A 415 -6.05 -3.23 -2.95
N ALA A 416 -7.27 -3.60 -3.33
CA ALA A 416 -8.21 -2.68 -3.96
C ALA A 416 -8.49 -1.47 -3.04
N GLN A 417 -8.71 -0.29 -3.62
CA GLN A 417 -9.12 0.88 -2.87
C GLN A 417 -10.47 0.62 -2.20
N LEU A 418 -10.58 0.94 -0.91
CA LEU A 418 -11.80 0.75 -0.16
C LEU A 418 -12.55 2.07 -0.01
N PHE A 419 -13.77 2.14 -0.54
CA PHE A 419 -14.75 3.15 -0.25
C PHE A 419 -15.72 2.58 0.78
N ALA A 420 -15.86 3.20 1.95
CA ALA A 420 -16.65 2.66 3.05
C ALA A 420 -17.92 3.47 3.25
N CYS A 421 -19.11 2.86 3.07
CA CYS A 421 -20.37 3.46 3.51
C CYS A 421 -20.51 3.42 5.05
N GLY A 422 -19.77 2.51 5.70
CA GLY A 422 -19.81 2.34 7.15
C GLY A 422 -21.06 1.58 7.62
N PRO A 423 -21.54 1.87 8.85
CA PRO A 423 -22.70 1.23 9.44
C PRO A 423 -23.99 1.42 8.63
N ILE A 424 -24.84 0.40 8.60
CA ILE A 424 -26.10 0.38 7.87
C ILE A 424 -27.21 1.04 8.70
N PHE A 425 -27.91 2.02 8.11
CA PHE A 425 -29.12 2.58 8.70
C PHE A 425 -30.30 1.61 8.54
N THR A 426 -30.84 1.17 9.67
CA THR A 426 -31.98 0.26 9.75
C THR A 426 -32.80 0.57 11.00
N THR A 427 -33.79 -0.28 11.31
CA THR A 427 -34.59 -0.21 12.53
C THR A 427 -34.38 -1.47 13.35
N GLN A 428 -34.66 -1.39 14.66
CA GLN A 428 -34.74 -2.58 15.50
C GLN A 428 -35.77 -3.57 14.90
N GLY A 429 -35.40 -4.84 14.87
CA GLY A 429 -36.04 -5.97 14.21
C GLY A 429 -35.93 -5.96 12.69
N GLY A 430 -35.20 -5.03 12.07
CA GLY A 430 -35.09 -4.85 10.62
C GLY A 430 -33.85 -5.51 10.01
N HIS A 431 -33.72 -5.46 8.68
CA HIS A 431 -32.58 -6.07 7.99
C HIS A 431 -31.32 -5.18 8.04
N PRO A 432 -30.09 -5.70 8.33
CA PRO A 432 -29.75 -7.09 8.69
C PRO A 432 -29.67 -7.36 10.23
N GLU A 433 -30.30 -6.54 11.08
CA GLU A 433 -30.30 -6.74 12.54
C GLU A 433 -31.03 -8.02 12.98
N GLU A 434 -32.03 -8.47 12.23
CA GLU A 434 -32.75 -9.73 12.42
C GLU A 434 -31.84 -10.97 12.39
N LEU A 435 -30.67 -10.86 11.74
CA LEU A 435 -29.64 -11.90 11.72
C LEU A 435 -28.79 -11.90 13.01
N LEU A 436 -28.69 -10.78 13.72
CA LEU A 436 -27.86 -10.64 14.93
C LEU A 436 -28.39 -11.45 16.13
N LYS A 437 -29.64 -11.93 16.07
CA LYS A 437 -30.21 -12.82 17.09
C LYS A 437 -29.50 -14.19 17.15
N TYR A 438 -28.82 -14.58 16.08
CA TYR A 438 -28.04 -15.83 16.02
C TYR A 438 -26.61 -15.68 16.54
N PHE A 439 -26.19 -14.45 16.89
CA PHE A 439 -24.84 -14.17 17.38
C PHE A 439 -24.82 -13.96 18.91
N PRO A 440 -23.68 -14.27 19.57
CA PRO A 440 -23.45 -13.97 20.98
C PRO A 440 -23.67 -12.49 21.33
N ASP A 441 -24.10 -12.20 22.56
CA ASP A 441 -24.41 -10.84 23.02
C ASP A 441 -23.23 -9.85 22.88
N SER A 442 -21.99 -10.32 23.01
CA SER A 442 -20.80 -9.50 22.80
C SER A 442 -20.69 -9.01 21.36
N ILE A 443 -20.99 -9.87 20.39
CA ILE A 443 -21.00 -9.53 18.96
C ILE A 443 -22.18 -8.63 18.64
N ARG A 444 -23.36 -8.90 19.23
CA ARG A 444 -24.56 -8.06 19.03
C ARG A 444 -24.33 -6.63 19.49
N LYS A 445 -23.72 -6.42 20.66
CA LYS A 445 -23.36 -5.09 21.18
C LYS A 445 -22.29 -4.38 20.35
N ALA A 446 -21.32 -5.13 19.83
CA ALA A 446 -20.33 -4.58 18.92
C ALA A 446 -20.97 -4.17 17.58
N ALA A 447 -21.92 -4.97 17.07
CA ALA A 447 -22.61 -4.69 15.82
C ALA A 447 -23.47 -3.42 15.89
N THR A 448 -24.22 -3.18 16.98
CA THR A 448 -25.03 -1.95 17.12
C THR A 448 -24.19 -0.67 17.21
N THR A 449 -22.89 -0.77 17.50
CA THR A 449 -21.97 0.38 17.55
C THR A 449 -21.16 0.54 16.27
N GLN A 450 -20.69 -0.56 15.69
CA GLN A 450 -19.73 -0.56 14.57
C GLN A 450 -20.35 -0.92 13.21
N PHE A 451 -21.51 -1.56 13.17
CA PHE A 451 -22.11 -2.13 11.95
C PHE A 451 -23.52 -1.60 11.64
N LEU A 452 -24.30 -1.20 12.65
CA LEU A 452 -25.67 -0.69 12.47
C LEU A 452 -25.84 0.73 13.00
N ARG A 453 -26.85 1.43 12.46
CA ARG A 453 -27.41 2.67 12.97
C ARG A 453 -28.92 2.51 13.04
N GLU A 454 -29.46 2.59 14.24
CA GLU A 454 -30.89 2.39 14.51
C GLU A 454 -31.50 3.67 15.11
N PRO A 455 -31.67 4.74 14.31
CA PRO A 455 -32.25 5.97 14.81
C PRO A 455 -33.74 5.80 15.14
N GLU A 456 -34.14 6.27 16.32
CA GLU A 456 -35.53 6.31 16.80
C GLU A 456 -36.26 7.60 16.40
N SER A 457 -35.53 8.58 15.87
CA SER A 457 -36.09 9.85 15.42
C SER A 457 -35.32 10.45 14.24
N GLN A 458 -35.98 11.33 13.50
CA GLN A 458 -35.39 12.10 12.41
C GLN A 458 -34.16 12.91 12.84
N ALA A 459 -34.19 13.48 14.05
CA ALA A 459 -33.07 14.26 14.59
C ALA A 459 -31.86 13.36 14.88
N GLN A 460 -32.10 12.17 15.44
CA GLN A 460 -31.04 11.19 15.67
C GLN A 460 -30.45 10.67 14.36
N ALA A 461 -31.29 10.45 13.34
CA ALA A 461 -30.84 10.03 12.01
C ALA A 461 -29.84 11.05 11.42
N ARG A 462 -30.20 12.35 11.47
CA ARG A 462 -29.32 13.43 11.03
C ARG A 462 -28.02 13.49 11.82
N ALA A 463 -28.10 13.39 13.15
CA ALA A 463 -26.92 13.40 14.00
C ALA A 463 -25.98 12.21 13.72
N GLN A 464 -26.52 11.03 13.44
CA GLN A 464 -25.73 9.85 13.10
C GLN A 464 -25.05 9.96 11.73
N VAL A 465 -25.72 10.53 10.72
CA VAL A 465 -25.07 10.82 9.42
C VAL A 465 -23.92 11.81 9.62
N ASP A 466 -24.13 12.88 10.39
CA ASP A 466 -23.08 13.85 10.70
C ASP A 466 -21.90 13.20 11.44
N GLN A 467 -22.15 12.28 12.37
CA GLN A 467 -21.08 11.50 13.02
C GLN A 467 -20.27 10.66 12.03
N LEU A 468 -20.94 9.97 11.10
CA LEU A 468 -20.27 9.15 10.09
C LEU A 468 -19.45 10.00 9.12
N LYS A 469 -19.95 11.16 8.71
CA LYS A 469 -19.18 12.14 7.93
C LYS A 469 -17.91 12.55 8.66
N HIS A 470 -17.99 12.88 9.96
CA HIS A 470 -16.81 13.24 10.75
C HIS A 470 -15.84 12.07 10.93
N ALA A 471 -16.34 10.83 11.00
CA ALA A 471 -15.51 9.62 10.97
C ALA A 471 -14.83 9.40 9.60
N GLY A 472 -15.35 10.02 8.54
CA GLY A 472 -14.78 10.01 7.20
C GLY A 472 -15.25 8.86 6.33
N VAL A 473 -16.53 8.46 6.43
CA VAL A 473 -17.16 7.55 5.46
C VAL A 473 -17.22 8.18 4.07
N ASP A 474 -17.25 7.35 3.03
CA ASP A 474 -17.33 7.77 1.63
C ASP A 474 -18.77 7.75 1.08
N CYS A 475 -19.70 7.15 1.81
CA CYS A 475 -21.07 6.88 1.39
C CYS A 475 -21.97 6.65 2.62
N ILE A 476 -23.29 6.61 2.43
CA ILE A 476 -24.27 6.21 3.45
C ILE A 476 -25.12 5.04 2.92
N LYS A 477 -25.29 3.98 3.72
CA LYS A 477 -26.16 2.84 3.39
C LYS A 477 -27.42 2.85 4.25
N ALA A 478 -28.59 2.62 3.66
CA ALA A 478 -29.83 2.39 4.37
C ALA A 478 -30.62 1.18 3.81
N VAL A 479 -31.58 0.69 4.60
CA VAL A 479 -32.43 -0.46 4.26
C VAL A 479 -33.91 -0.07 4.39
N LEU A 480 -34.69 -0.34 3.33
CA LEU A 480 -36.15 -0.15 3.30
C LEU A 480 -36.92 -1.46 3.17
N ASP A 481 -36.26 -2.62 3.12
CA ASP A 481 -36.95 -3.90 3.00
C ASP A 481 -37.69 -4.27 4.30
N ALA A 482 -38.81 -4.98 4.16
CA ALA A 482 -39.62 -5.56 5.23
C ALA A 482 -39.65 -7.10 5.18
N GLY A 483 -38.98 -7.69 4.19
CA GLY A 483 -39.03 -9.12 3.91
C GLY A 483 -40.37 -9.54 3.31
N TYR A 484 -40.50 -10.84 3.04
CA TYR A 484 -41.68 -11.43 2.43
C TYR A 484 -41.88 -12.86 2.92
N ALA A 485 -43.08 -13.43 2.69
CA ALA A 485 -43.52 -14.67 3.34
C ALA A 485 -42.52 -15.83 3.25
N ASP A 486 -41.85 -16.01 2.10
CA ASP A 486 -40.90 -17.10 1.88
C ASP A 486 -39.50 -16.85 2.49
N TRP A 487 -39.18 -15.60 2.84
CA TRP A 487 -37.86 -15.20 3.38
C TRP A 487 -37.91 -14.78 4.85
N GLY A 488 -39.11 -14.53 5.37
CA GLY A 488 -39.36 -14.02 6.71
C GLY A 488 -39.69 -12.53 6.68
N LEU A 489 -40.60 -12.11 7.56
CA LEU A 489 -40.93 -10.69 7.75
C LEU A 489 -40.03 -10.09 8.83
N PHE A 490 -39.59 -8.86 8.61
CA PHE A 490 -38.81 -8.05 9.54
C PHE A 490 -39.29 -6.60 9.52
N ASN A 491 -38.84 -5.82 10.51
CA ASN A 491 -39.30 -4.45 10.67
C ASN A 491 -38.73 -3.54 9.56
N ARG A 492 -39.61 -2.73 8.98
CA ARG A 492 -39.24 -1.74 7.97
C ARG A 492 -38.87 -0.41 8.60
N LEU A 493 -37.80 0.22 8.12
CA LEU A 493 -37.40 1.56 8.56
C LEU A 493 -38.52 2.59 8.26
N ASN A 494 -38.80 3.48 9.23
CA ASN A 494 -39.78 4.54 9.04
C ASN A 494 -39.33 5.51 7.93
N THR A 495 -40.22 5.81 6.97
CA THR A 495 -39.87 6.64 5.80
C THR A 495 -39.46 8.06 6.17
N GLY A 496 -40.05 8.68 7.20
CA GLY A 496 -39.62 10.00 7.66
C GLY A 496 -38.20 10.01 8.26
N ILE A 497 -37.81 8.91 8.92
CA ILE A 497 -36.44 8.71 9.39
C ILE A 497 -35.50 8.47 8.21
N TYR A 498 -35.88 7.61 7.27
CA TYR A 498 -35.13 7.36 6.04
C TYR A 498 -34.90 8.63 5.22
N ASP A 499 -35.93 9.46 5.01
CA ASP A 499 -35.84 10.76 4.35
C ASP A 499 -34.84 11.69 5.06
N SER A 500 -34.78 11.63 6.39
CA SER A 500 -33.81 12.40 7.18
C SER A 500 -32.38 11.90 6.97
N VAL A 501 -32.17 10.59 6.78
CA VAL A 501 -30.85 10.04 6.42
C VAL A 501 -30.45 10.49 5.02
N MET A 502 -31.33 10.33 4.02
CA MET A 502 -31.05 10.67 2.62
C MET A 502 -30.82 12.17 2.42
N SER A 503 -31.66 13.02 3.03
CA SER A 503 -31.51 14.48 2.95
C SER A 503 -30.20 14.96 3.58
N GLU A 504 -29.77 14.34 4.68
CA GLU A 504 -28.53 14.67 5.36
C GLU A 504 -27.29 14.21 4.56
N ALA A 505 -27.31 12.98 4.02
CA ALA A 505 -26.29 12.48 3.12
C ALA A 505 -26.12 13.41 1.90
N ARG A 506 -27.23 13.84 1.29
CA ARG A 506 -27.22 14.78 0.17
C ARG A 506 -26.67 16.16 0.56
N ARG A 507 -27.06 16.70 1.73
CA ARG A 507 -26.54 17.99 2.25
C ARG A 507 -25.02 17.96 2.35
N ASP A 508 -24.49 16.82 2.78
CA ASP A 508 -23.06 16.62 2.99
C ASP A 508 -22.31 16.11 1.75
N GLY A 509 -23.02 15.87 0.66
CA GLY A 509 -22.43 15.37 -0.57
C GLY A 509 -21.86 13.95 -0.45
N LEU A 510 -22.45 13.13 0.41
CA LEU A 510 -22.14 11.70 0.50
C LEU A 510 -23.10 10.91 -0.42
N PRO A 511 -22.60 10.11 -1.37
CA PRO A 511 -23.42 9.17 -2.12
C PRO A 511 -24.18 8.23 -1.20
N SER A 512 -25.44 7.94 -1.51
CA SER A 512 -26.25 6.97 -0.76
C SER A 512 -26.54 5.68 -1.54
N ALA A 513 -26.64 4.57 -0.81
CA ALA A 513 -27.06 3.27 -1.31
C ALA A 513 -28.26 2.77 -0.51
N THR A 514 -29.31 2.31 -1.19
CA THR A 514 -30.53 1.81 -0.52
C THR A 514 -30.82 0.38 -0.92
N HIS A 515 -30.84 -0.52 0.07
CA HIS A 515 -31.37 -1.87 -0.12
C HIS A 515 -32.90 -1.85 -0.13
N THR A 516 -33.49 -2.44 -1.17
CA THR A 516 -34.95 -2.53 -1.37
C THR A 516 -35.38 -3.98 -1.63
N GLY A 517 -36.62 -4.34 -1.25
CA GLY A 517 -37.18 -5.67 -1.46
C GLY A 517 -38.45 -5.70 -2.34
N SER A 518 -39.21 -4.61 -2.35
CA SER A 518 -40.47 -4.46 -3.12
C SER A 518 -40.41 -3.27 -4.09
N SER A 519 -41.32 -3.23 -5.09
CA SER A 519 -41.43 -2.06 -5.96
C SER A 519 -41.86 -0.80 -5.20
N ASP A 520 -42.53 -0.94 -4.06
CA ASP A 520 -42.91 0.19 -3.20
C ASP A 520 -41.68 0.74 -2.45
N ASP A 521 -40.74 -0.12 -2.04
CA ASP A 521 -39.47 0.32 -1.47
C ASP A 521 -38.62 1.08 -2.49
N VAL A 522 -38.62 0.62 -3.74
CA VAL A 522 -37.97 1.33 -4.86
C VAL A 522 -38.58 2.71 -5.04
N LYS A 523 -39.91 2.81 -5.01
CA LYS A 523 -40.62 4.10 -5.09
C LYS A 523 -40.23 5.02 -3.94
N ASP A 524 -40.30 4.57 -2.69
CA ASP A 524 -39.95 5.37 -1.52
C ASP A 524 -38.46 5.81 -1.58
N ALA A 525 -37.57 4.94 -2.06
CA ALA A 525 -36.16 5.28 -2.25
C ALA A 525 -35.95 6.39 -3.30
N ILE A 526 -36.69 6.33 -4.40
CA ILE A 526 -36.69 7.34 -5.48
C ILE A 526 -37.25 8.68 -4.99
N GLU A 527 -38.31 8.66 -4.18
CA GLU A 527 -38.94 9.85 -3.60
C GLU A 527 -38.01 10.56 -2.62
N ALA A 528 -37.36 9.81 -1.73
CA ALA A 528 -36.35 10.34 -0.81
C ALA A 528 -35.09 10.83 -1.54
N GLY A 529 -34.85 10.36 -2.77
CA GLY A 529 -33.78 10.76 -3.67
C GLY A 529 -32.43 10.13 -3.31
N THR A 530 -32.41 8.81 -3.11
CA THR A 530 -31.16 8.05 -2.99
C THR A 530 -30.33 8.11 -4.27
N ASP A 531 -29.01 7.93 -4.20
CA ASP A 531 -28.15 7.89 -5.39
C ASP A 531 -28.12 6.51 -6.07
N SER A 532 -28.27 5.41 -5.32
CA SER A 532 -28.39 4.06 -5.90
C SER A 532 -29.38 3.15 -5.19
N ILE A 533 -30.04 2.30 -5.99
CA ILE A 533 -30.94 1.25 -5.55
C ILE A 533 -30.25 -0.10 -5.73
N GLU A 534 -30.19 -0.84 -4.64
CA GLU A 534 -29.52 -2.14 -4.57
C GLU A 534 -30.57 -3.25 -4.55
N HIS A 535 -30.33 -4.30 -5.31
CA HIS A 535 -31.20 -5.47 -5.57
C HIS A 535 -32.50 -5.11 -6.31
N GLY A 536 -33.21 -4.05 -5.94
CA GLY A 536 -34.46 -3.63 -6.56
C GLY A 536 -35.68 -4.29 -5.91
N SER A 537 -36.43 -5.11 -6.66
CA SER A 537 -37.61 -5.78 -6.11
C SER A 537 -37.58 -7.29 -6.33
N MET A 538 -37.65 -8.02 -5.22
CA MET A 538 -37.77 -9.48 -5.16
C MET A 538 -39.24 -9.92 -5.20
N VAL A 539 -40.15 -9.09 -4.67
CA VAL A 539 -41.57 -9.42 -4.53
C VAL A 539 -42.34 -9.27 -5.85
N ASN A 540 -42.17 -8.16 -6.55
CA ASN A 540 -42.90 -7.83 -7.78
C ASN A 540 -41.97 -7.19 -8.82
N VAL A 541 -42.42 -7.12 -10.07
CA VAL A 541 -41.69 -6.40 -11.12
C VAL A 541 -41.76 -4.90 -10.81
N ILE A 542 -40.64 -4.21 -10.95
CA ILE A 542 -40.57 -2.76 -10.79
C ILE A 542 -41.36 -2.11 -11.93
N ALA A 543 -42.25 -1.18 -11.60
CA ALA A 543 -43.04 -0.48 -12.61
C ALA A 543 -42.15 0.39 -13.52
N ASP A 544 -42.41 0.37 -14.83
CA ASP A 544 -41.65 1.14 -15.83
C ASP A 544 -41.55 2.64 -15.50
N ALA A 545 -42.61 3.24 -14.95
CA ALA A 545 -42.62 4.63 -14.51
C ALA A 545 -41.55 4.94 -13.45
N LEU A 546 -41.19 3.96 -12.60
CA LEU A 546 -40.13 4.13 -11.61
C LEU A 546 -38.75 4.15 -12.29
N PHE A 547 -38.52 3.34 -13.34
CA PHE A 547 -37.27 3.42 -14.12
C PHE A 547 -37.15 4.75 -14.86
N GLU A 548 -38.25 5.29 -15.39
CA GLU A 548 -38.27 6.63 -15.98
C GLU A 548 -37.90 7.71 -14.94
N GLU A 549 -38.41 7.60 -13.72
CA GLU A 549 -38.04 8.50 -12.64
C GLU A 549 -36.57 8.35 -12.22
N MET A 550 -36.06 7.11 -12.10
CA MET A 550 -34.65 6.85 -11.81
C MET A 550 -33.77 7.50 -12.87
N LYS A 551 -34.10 7.33 -14.16
CA LYS A 551 -33.39 7.97 -15.25
C LYS A 551 -33.42 9.50 -15.13
N ARG A 552 -34.60 10.08 -14.90
CA ARG A 552 -34.77 11.54 -14.78
C ARG A 552 -34.00 12.12 -13.59
N LYS A 553 -33.96 11.40 -12.46
CA LYS A 553 -33.27 11.82 -11.23
C LYS A 553 -31.80 11.38 -11.18
N ASN A 554 -31.31 10.65 -12.18
CA ASN A 554 -29.97 10.04 -12.22
C ASN A 554 -29.69 9.07 -11.05
N ILE A 555 -30.69 8.30 -10.63
CA ILE A 555 -30.55 7.26 -9.62
C ILE A 555 -30.04 5.99 -10.30
N ALA A 556 -28.96 5.42 -9.78
CA ALA A 556 -28.35 4.22 -10.32
C ALA A 556 -29.06 2.93 -9.86
N TYR A 557 -28.88 1.85 -10.61
CA TYR A 557 -29.42 0.53 -10.27
C TYR A 557 -28.31 -0.54 -10.24
N ASP A 558 -28.30 -1.32 -9.17
CA ASP A 558 -27.47 -2.52 -8.99
C ASP A 558 -28.36 -3.74 -8.71
N PRO A 559 -28.52 -4.69 -9.65
CA PRO A 559 -29.39 -5.86 -9.49
C PRO A 559 -28.81 -7.00 -8.65
N THR A 560 -27.47 -7.08 -8.50
CA THR A 560 -26.75 -8.15 -7.78
C THR A 560 -27.23 -9.58 -8.12
N LEU A 561 -27.33 -9.94 -9.41
CA LEU A 561 -27.83 -11.24 -9.89
C LEU A 561 -27.08 -12.43 -9.27
N SER A 562 -25.79 -12.29 -8.99
CA SER A 562 -24.92 -13.30 -8.37
C SER A 562 -25.45 -13.79 -7.02
N VAL A 563 -26.10 -12.92 -6.24
CA VAL A 563 -26.76 -13.32 -4.97
C VAL A 563 -27.92 -14.25 -5.24
N PHE A 564 -28.76 -13.90 -6.21
CA PHE A 564 -29.96 -14.66 -6.54
C PHE A 564 -29.61 -15.99 -7.21
N GLU A 565 -28.57 -16.03 -8.04
CA GLU A 565 -27.98 -17.28 -8.54
C GLU A 565 -27.46 -18.13 -7.37
N GLY A 566 -26.66 -17.55 -6.46
CA GLY A 566 -26.16 -18.23 -5.27
C GLY A 566 -27.27 -18.81 -4.38
N LEU A 567 -28.40 -18.11 -4.23
CA LEU A 567 -29.57 -18.63 -3.54
C LEU A 567 -30.18 -19.85 -4.25
N VAL A 568 -30.31 -19.80 -5.58
CA VAL A 568 -30.79 -20.95 -6.39
C VAL A 568 -29.82 -22.13 -6.27
N ASP A 569 -28.52 -21.87 -6.37
CA ASP A 569 -27.46 -22.87 -6.29
C ASP A 569 -27.42 -23.56 -4.92
N MET A 570 -27.48 -22.78 -3.85
CA MET A 570 -27.57 -23.31 -2.48
C MET A 570 -28.79 -24.22 -2.29
N LYS A 571 -29.96 -23.87 -2.86
CA LYS A 571 -31.18 -24.71 -2.74
C LYS A 571 -31.16 -25.94 -3.63
N THR A 572 -30.44 -25.90 -4.74
CA THR A 572 -30.31 -27.03 -5.68
C THR A 572 -29.13 -27.94 -5.34
N GLY A 573 -28.26 -27.53 -4.42
CA GLY A 573 -27.01 -28.23 -4.10
C GLY A 573 -25.94 -28.06 -5.17
N ASN A 574 -26.08 -27.05 -6.04
CA ASN A 574 -25.12 -26.71 -7.07
C ASN A 574 -24.00 -25.86 -6.45
N ALA A 575 -22.75 -26.25 -6.70
CA ALA A 575 -21.57 -25.54 -6.22
C ALA A 575 -20.57 -25.24 -7.35
N GLU A 576 -21.02 -25.33 -8.61
CA GLU A 576 -20.16 -25.14 -9.79
C GLU A 576 -19.59 -23.73 -9.88
N VAL A 577 -20.29 -22.71 -9.35
CA VAL A 577 -19.76 -21.33 -9.27
C VAL A 577 -18.41 -21.27 -8.53
N LEU A 578 -18.18 -22.18 -7.58
CA LEU A 578 -16.91 -22.28 -6.85
C LEU A 578 -15.77 -22.85 -7.70
N ASN A 579 -16.04 -23.48 -8.85
CA ASN A 579 -15.01 -24.05 -9.74
C ASN A 579 -14.40 -23.03 -10.71
N ARG A 580 -14.90 -21.79 -10.73
CA ARG A 580 -14.42 -20.75 -11.66
C ARG A 580 -12.90 -20.56 -11.52
N PRO A 581 -12.12 -20.57 -12.63
CA PRO A 581 -10.66 -20.61 -12.55
C PRO A 581 -10.03 -19.44 -11.79
N LEU A 582 -10.53 -18.21 -11.97
CA LEU A 582 -10.01 -17.06 -11.25
C LEU A 582 -10.36 -17.10 -9.76
N LEU A 583 -11.54 -17.62 -9.42
CA LEU A 583 -11.99 -17.81 -8.03
C LEU A 583 -11.12 -18.85 -7.32
N GLN A 584 -10.81 -19.98 -7.96
CA GLN A 584 -9.91 -21.01 -7.43
C GLN A 584 -8.48 -20.49 -7.17
N ARG A 585 -8.03 -19.45 -7.88
CA ARG A 585 -6.71 -18.83 -7.63
C ARG A 585 -6.67 -17.93 -6.41
N VAL A 586 -7.77 -17.28 -6.05
CA VAL A 586 -7.79 -16.25 -4.99
C VAL A 586 -8.54 -16.68 -3.72
N GLY A 587 -9.56 -17.52 -3.86
CA GLY A 587 -10.36 -18.03 -2.76
C GLY A 587 -9.52 -18.87 -1.79
N PRO A 588 -9.66 -18.70 -0.46
CA PRO A 588 -9.08 -19.64 0.49
C PRO A 588 -9.61 -21.06 0.24
N MET A 589 -8.75 -22.04 -0.02
CA MET A 589 -9.19 -23.41 -0.35
C MET A 589 -10.07 -24.04 0.72
N ASP A 590 -9.75 -23.80 2.00
CA ASP A 590 -10.56 -24.26 3.12
C ASP A 590 -11.98 -23.67 3.11
N LEU A 591 -12.12 -22.39 2.77
CA LEU A 591 -13.43 -21.75 2.58
C LEU A 591 -14.20 -22.41 1.43
N LEU A 592 -13.56 -22.61 0.28
CA LEU A 592 -14.22 -23.15 -0.92
C LEU A 592 -14.69 -24.59 -0.69
N ASP A 593 -13.83 -25.44 -0.11
CA ASP A 593 -14.13 -26.84 0.15
C ASP A 593 -15.21 -27.03 1.23
N ASP A 594 -15.14 -26.23 2.30
CA ASP A 594 -16.14 -26.25 3.37
C ASP A 594 -17.49 -25.75 2.87
N THR A 595 -17.50 -24.69 2.06
CA THR A 595 -18.72 -24.17 1.43
C THR A 595 -19.33 -25.19 0.48
N ARG A 596 -18.52 -25.82 -0.40
CA ARG A 596 -18.96 -26.90 -1.29
C ARG A 596 -19.60 -28.05 -0.52
N SER A 597 -18.92 -28.49 0.55
CA SER A 597 -19.42 -29.57 1.41
C SER A 597 -20.79 -29.22 2.01
N MET A 598 -20.96 -27.98 2.47
CA MET A 598 -22.18 -27.50 3.09
C MET A 598 -23.32 -27.38 2.07
N VAL A 599 -23.06 -26.84 0.88
CA VAL A 599 -24.04 -26.73 -0.20
C VAL A 599 -24.51 -28.10 -0.69
N GLN A 600 -23.58 -29.03 -0.96
CA GLN A 600 -23.92 -30.38 -1.44
C GLN A 600 -24.61 -31.25 -0.37
N SER A 601 -24.38 -30.98 0.91
CA SER A 601 -25.04 -31.69 2.02
C SER A 601 -26.42 -31.13 2.39
N THR A 602 -26.75 -29.92 1.92
CA THR A 602 -28.05 -29.28 2.14
C THR A 602 -29.14 -30.00 1.33
N LYS A 603 -29.68 -31.09 1.88
CA LYS A 603 -30.78 -31.85 1.26
C LYS A 603 -32.04 -30.97 1.14
N LYS A 604 -32.51 -30.80 -0.11
CA LYS A 604 -33.84 -30.32 -0.59
C LYS A 604 -34.91 -30.15 0.51
N ARG A 605 -35.06 -28.93 1.04
CA ARG A 605 -36.14 -28.58 1.99
C ARG A 605 -36.84 -27.25 1.70
N VAL A 606 -36.59 -26.60 0.56
CA VAL A 606 -37.24 -25.32 0.18
C VAL A 606 -37.74 -25.38 -1.27
N PRO A 607 -38.86 -24.73 -1.62
CA PRO A 607 -39.32 -24.61 -2.99
C PRO A 607 -38.29 -23.89 -3.88
N VAL A 608 -37.69 -24.61 -4.84
CA VAL A 608 -36.69 -24.09 -5.80
C VAL A 608 -37.33 -23.09 -6.79
N GLU A 609 -38.62 -23.22 -7.00
CA GLU A 609 -39.48 -22.50 -7.94
C GLU A 609 -39.60 -21.03 -7.51
N ALA A 610 -39.76 -20.79 -6.20
CA ALA A 610 -39.77 -19.44 -5.64
C ALA A 610 -38.43 -18.72 -5.90
N MET A 611 -37.30 -19.39 -5.65
CA MET A 611 -35.96 -18.82 -5.88
C MET A 611 -35.70 -18.54 -7.37
N LYS A 612 -36.07 -19.47 -8.25
CA LYS A 612 -36.00 -19.26 -9.70
C LYS A 612 -36.86 -18.09 -10.16
N SER A 613 -38.01 -17.88 -9.52
CA SER A 613 -38.87 -16.75 -9.81
C SER A 613 -38.26 -15.42 -9.36
N PHE A 614 -37.55 -15.38 -8.22
CA PHE A 614 -36.77 -14.20 -7.82
C PHE A 614 -35.69 -13.88 -8.85
N TYR A 615 -34.88 -14.88 -9.22
CA TYR A 615 -33.83 -14.72 -10.22
C TYR A 615 -34.38 -14.18 -11.55
N SER A 616 -35.45 -14.80 -12.07
CA SER A 616 -36.08 -14.38 -13.33
C SER A 616 -36.65 -12.96 -13.24
N ARG A 617 -37.22 -12.56 -12.09
CA ARG A 617 -37.70 -11.18 -11.87
C ARG A 617 -36.56 -10.17 -11.87
N GLN A 618 -35.42 -10.50 -11.27
CA GLN A 618 -34.26 -9.60 -11.29
C GLN A 618 -33.69 -9.43 -12.69
N GLN A 619 -33.65 -10.50 -13.50
CA GLN A 619 -33.30 -10.40 -14.91
C GLN A 619 -34.27 -9.48 -15.67
N GLN A 620 -35.57 -9.60 -15.41
CA GLN A 620 -36.59 -8.72 -16.01
C GLN A 620 -36.40 -7.25 -15.60
N ASN A 621 -36.17 -6.98 -14.32
CA ASN A 621 -35.92 -5.63 -13.79
C ASN A 621 -34.64 -5.03 -14.36
N LEU A 622 -33.55 -5.80 -14.44
CA LEU A 622 -32.29 -5.38 -15.08
C LEU A 622 -32.50 -4.97 -16.54
N LEU A 623 -33.18 -5.81 -17.32
CA LEU A 623 -33.46 -5.51 -18.71
C LEU A 623 -34.37 -4.29 -18.88
N ALA A 624 -35.36 -4.13 -18.00
CA ALA A 624 -36.21 -2.93 -17.99
C ALA A 624 -35.39 -1.67 -17.68
N ALA A 625 -34.58 -1.68 -16.62
CA ALA A 625 -33.68 -0.58 -16.27
C ALA A 625 -32.76 -0.20 -17.45
N CYS A 626 -32.15 -1.21 -18.10
CA CYS A 626 -31.31 -1.01 -19.28
C CYS A 626 -32.09 -0.39 -20.45
N ARG A 627 -33.30 -0.87 -20.76
CA ARG A 627 -34.14 -0.32 -21.83
C ARG A 627 -34.57 1.12 -21.59
N HIS A 628 -34.88 1.48 -20.34
CA HIS A 628 -35.20 2.86 -19.94
C HIS A 628 -33.96 3.75 -19.81
N GLY A 629 -32.76 3.21 -20.04
CA GLY A 629 -31.50 3.95 -20.00
C GLY A 629 -31.07 4.37 -18.60
N VAL A 630 -31.58 3.72 -17.56
CA VAL A 630 -31.15 3.91 -16.16
C VAL A 630 -29.66 3.63 -16.07
N THR A 631 -28.94 4.43 -15.28
CA THR A 631 -27.52 4.22 -15.06
C THR A 631 -27.32 2.93 -14.27
N LEU A 632 -26.68 1.92 -14.88
CA LEU A 632 -26.31 0.70 -14.18
C LEU A 632 -24.94 0.87 -13.51
N ILE A 633 -24.81 0.28 -12.32
CA ILE A 633 -23.55 0.12 -11.57
C ILE A 633 -23.44 -1.35 -11.17
N THR A 634 -22.25 -1.93 -11.24
CA THR A 634 -22.07 -3.37 -10.98
C THR A 634 -21.59 -3.59 -9.57
N GLY A 635 -22.40 -4.26 -8.74
CA GLY A 635 -22.00 -4.81 -7.47
C GLY A 635 -22.21 -6.31 -7.43
N SER A 636 -21.25 -7.04 -6.84
CA SER A 636 -21.38 -8.49 -6.69
C SER A 636 -22.20 -8.89 -5.46
N ASP A 637 -22.24 -8.01 -4.47
CA ASP A 637 -22.69 -8.27 -3.10
C ASP A 637 -21.92 -9.44 -2.44
N ALA A 638 -20.62 -9.50 -2.75
CA ALA A 638 -19.70 -10.48 -2.21
C ALA A 638 -19.59 -10.40 -0.69
N GLY A 639 -19.61 -11.57 -0.07
CA GLY A 639 -19.85 -11.73 1.37
C GLY A 639 -21.06 -12.63 1.63
N ASN A 640 -22.04 -12.61 0.74
CA ASN A 640 -23.18 -13.53 0.72
C ASN A 640 -22.79 -14.96 0.33
N MET A 641 -23.59 -15.94 0.73
CA MET A 641 -23.30 -17.35 0.46
C MET A 641 -23.12 -17.64 -1.03
N LEU A 642 -22.04 -18.33 -1.39
CA LEU A 642 -21.59 -18.61 -2.77
C LEU A 642 -21.09 -17.38 -3.57
N VAL A 643 -21.10 -16.19 -2.97
CA VAL A 643 -20.63 -14.94 -3.59
C VAL A 643 -19.27 -14.57 -2.99
N ILE A 644 -18.19 -15.10 -3.58
CA ILE A 644 -16.82 -15.01 -3.05
C ILE A 644 -16.15 -13.68 -3.46
N HIS A 645 -15.40 -13.07 -2.55
CA HIS A 645 -14.63 -11.86 -2.84
C HIS A 645 -13.60 -12.05 -3.95
N GLY A 646 -13.39 -10.98 -4.73
CA GLY A 646 -12.45 -10.96 -5.85
C GLY A 646 -13.20 -11.00 -7.18
N PRO A 647 -13.34 -12.17 -7.83
CA PRO A 647 -13.76 -12.27 -9.22
C PRO A 647 -15.27 -12.36 -9.45
N THR A 648 -16.09 -12.22 -8.41
CA THR A 648 -17.56 -12.35 -8.58
C THR A 648 -18.17 -11.16 -9.31
N VAL A 649 -17.53 -9.98 -9.32
CA VAL A 649 -18.00 -8.85 -10.13
C VAL A 649 -17.89 -9.12 -11.65
N GLN A 650 -16.90 -9.92 -12.09
CA GLN A 650 -16.83 -10.39 -13.46
C GLN A 650 -17.98 -11.35 -13.79
N HIS A 651 -18.31 -12.22 -12.84
CA HIS A 651 -19.46 -13.13 -12.97
C HIS A 651 -20.75 -12.34 -13.15
N GLU A 652 -20.94 -11.33 -12.30
CA GLU A 652 -22.10 -10.45 -12.35
C GLU A 652 -22.26 -9.81 -13.74
N MET A 653 -21.17 -9.29 -14.31
CA MET A 653 -21.19 -8.79 -15.69
C MET A 653 -21.52 -9.88 -16.71
N GLY A 654 -21.00 -11.10 -16.52
CA GLY A 654 -21.37 -12.28 -17.30
C GLY A 654 -22.88 -12.54 -17.29
N LEU A 655 -23.48 -12.61 -16.10
CA LEU A 655 -24.92 -12.82 -15.91
C LEU A 655 -25.76 -11.72 -16.58
N TRP A 656 -25.27 -10.47 -16.58
CA TRP A 656 -25.95 -9.37 -17.27
C TRP A 656 -25.94 -9.55 -18.78
N VAL A 657 -24.78 -9.91 -19.35
CA VAL A 657 -24.62 -10.13 -20.79
C VAL A 657 -25.44 -11.34 -21.25
N GLU A 658 -25.41 -12.44 -20.49
CA GLU A 658 -26.25 -13.62 -20.71
C GLU A 658 -27.75 -13.28 -20.67
N SER A 659 -28.15 -12.33 -19.81
CA SER A 659 -29.53 -11.85 -19.73
C SER A 659 -29.92 -10.95 -20.90
N GLY A 660 -28.95 -10.41 -21.66
CA GLY A 660 -29.17 -9.57 -22.84
C GLY A 660 -28.73 -8.11 -22.71
N VAL A 661 -28.02 -7.74 -21.63
CA VAL A 661 -27.38 -6.42 -21.52
C VAL A 661 -26.15 -6.36 -22.43
N PRO A 662 -25.95 -5.30 -23.24
CA PRO A 662 -24.74 -5.20 -24.06
C PRO A 662 -23.45 -5.17 -23.21
N ALA A 663 -22.41 -5.89 -23.63
CA ALA A 663 -21.13 -5.95 -22.90
C ALA A 663 -20.53 -4.56 -22.61
N ALA A 664 -20.62 -3.63 -23.56
CA ALA A 664 -20.19 -2.24 -23.36
C ALA A 664 -20.89 -1.53 -22.18
N VAL A 665 -22.17 -1.83 -21.96
CA VAL A 665 -22.96 -1.27 -20.85
C VAL A 665 -22.51 -1.89 -19.52
N ALA A 666 -22.30 -3.21 -19.48
CA ALA A 666 -21.78 -3.89 -18.29
C ALA A 666 -20.37 -3.37 -17.90
N LEU A 667 -19.46 -3.24 -18.88
CA LEU A 667 -18.13 -2.69 -18.65
C LEU A 667 -18.16 -1.23 -18.18
N GLN A 668 -19.05 -0.41 -18.74
CA GLN A 668 -19.23 0.98 -18.30
C GLN A 668 -19.78 1.05 -16.87
N ALA A 669 -20.68 0.14 -16.51
CA ALA A 669 -21.23 0.02 -15.16
C ALA A 669 -20.15 -0.29 -14.12
N ALA A 670 -19.22 -1.20 -14.44
CA ALA A 670 -18.10 -1.59 -13.58
C ALA A 670 -16.88 -0.65 -13.65
N THR A 671 -16.93 0.45 -14.42
CA THR A 671 -15.81 1.40 -14.56
C THR A 671 -16.26 2.84 -14.33
N TYR A 672 -16.61 3.58 -15.39
CA TYR A 672 -16.89 5.01 -15.29
C TYR A 672 -18.13 5.32 -14.43
N ASN A 673 -19.21 4.54 -14.57
CA ASN A 673 -20.44 4.80 -13.81
C ASN A 673 -20.21 4.58 -12.31
N ALA A 674 -19.53 3.49 -11.94
CA ALA A 674 -19.12 3.21 -10.57
C ALA A 674 -18.25 4.34 -9.99
N ALA A 675 -17.21 4.75 -10.71
CA ALA A 675 -16.35 5.86 -10.29
C ALA A 675 -17.12 7.17 -10.11
N LYS A 676 -18.07 7.46 -11.02
CA LYS A 676 -18.90 8.67 -10.96
C LYS A 676 -19.84 8.66 -9.77
N LEU A 677 -20.49 7.53 -9.46
CA LEU A 677 -21.34 7.42 -8.28
C LEU A 677 -20.54 7.64 -6.99
N LEU A 678 -19.33 7.09 -6.92
CA LEU A 678 -18.38 7.31 -5.80
C LEU A 678 -17.75 8.71 -5.77
N ARG A 679 -18.06 9.57 -6.76
CA ARG A 679 -17.44 10.90 -6.94
C ARG A 679 -15.90 10.83 -7.06
N ALA A 680 -15.42 9.72 -7.60
CA ALA A 680 -14.01 9.41 -7.81
C ALA A 680 -13.63 9.42 -9.30
N ASP A 681 -14.54 9.79 -10.20
CA ASP A 681 -14.32 9.87 -11.65
C ASP A 681 -13.27 10.92 -12.04
N ASN A 682 -12.95 11.84 -11.13
CA ASN A 682 -11.82 12.75 -11.30
C ASN A 682 -10.46 12.02 -11.24
N ARG A 683 -10.42 10.80 -10.70
CA ARG A 683 -9.22 10.00 -10.43
C ARG A 683 -9.23 8.64 -11.12
N ILE A 684 -10.32 7.89 -11.09
CA ILE A 684 -10.39 6.50 -11.58
C ILE A 684 -11.58 6.29 -12.54
N GLY A 685 -11.69 5.10 -13.12
CA GLY A 685 -12.81 4.70 -13.98
C GLY A 685 -12.71 5.14 -15.45
N LEU A 686 -11.67 5.89 -15.83
CA LEU A 686 -11.41 6.29 -17.22
C LEU A 686 -9.93 6.19 -17.59
N ILE A 687 -9.65 5.75 -18.81
CA ILE A 687 -8.33 5.89 -19.46
C ILE A 687 -8.25 7.28 -20.09
N GLN A 688 -7.87 8.27 -19.28
CA GLN A 688 -7.79 9.66 -19.72
C GLN A 688 -6.65 10.39 -19.03
N GLN A 689 -6.08 11.38 -19.71
CA GLN A 689 -5.05 12.25 -19.15
C GLN A 689 -5.43 12.84 -17.79
N GLY A 690 -4.49 12.83 -16.84
CA GLY A 690 -4.64 13.38 -15.49
C GLY A 690 -5.25 12.41 -14.47
N ARG A 691 -5.84 11.30 -14.92
CA ARG A 691 -6.38 10.25 -14.04
C ARG A 691 -5.25 9.44 -13.39
N ASP A 692 -5.54 8.80 -12.27
CA ASP A 692 -4.68 7.79 -11.65
C ASP A 692 -4.42 6.68 -12.68
N ALA A 693 -3.17 6.24 -12.82
CA ALA A 693 -2.82 5.12 -13.70
C ALA A 693 -3.24 3.81 -13.02
N THR A 694 -4.54 3.55 -13.03
CA THR A 694 -5.17 2.39 -12.41
C THR A 694 -6.02 1.68 -13.46
N PHE A 695 -5.44 0.66 -14.10
CA PHE A 695 -6.00 -0.04 -15.25
C PHE A 695 -5.50 -1.48 -15.32
N ILE A 696 -6.17 -2.29 -16.14
CA ILE A 696 -5.84 -3.68 -16.38
C ILE A 696 -5.56 -3.92 -17.86
N LEU A 697 -4.70 -4.90 -18.12
CA LEU A 697 -4.48 -5.48 -19.43
C LEU A 697 -5.10 -6.88 -19.41
N LEU A 698 -5.93 -7.17 -20.41
CA LEU A 698 -6.67 -8.41 -20.55
C LEU A 698 -6.19 -9.17 -21.79
N ASP A 699 -6.06 -10.48 -21.67
CA ASP A 699 -5.91 -11.38 -22.80
C ASP A 699 -7.29 -11.50 -23.49
N GLY A 700 -7.44 -10.89 -24.68
CA GLY A 700 -8.69 -10.89 -25.45
C GLY A 700 -9.50 -9.59 -25.37
N ASP A 701 -10.70 -9.60 -25.95
CA ASP A 701 -11.58 -8.43 -26.06
C ASP A 701 -12.88 -8.61 -25.24
N PRO A 702 -13.05 -7.88 -24.12
CA PRO A 702 -14.22 -7.99 -23.28
C PRO A 702 -15.52 -7.45 -23.92
N LEU A 703 -15.42 -6.77 -25.07
CA LEU A 703 -16.61 -6.33 -25.84
C LEU A 703 -17.17 -7.44 -26.73
N GLU A 704 -16.34 -8.42 -27.10
CA GLU A 704 -16.75 -9.60 -27.87
C GLU A 704 -17.09 -10.77 -26.94
N ASP A 705 -16.28 -10.98 -25.89
CA ASP A 705 -16.47 -11.99 -24.86
C ASP A 705 -16.20 -11.40 -23.48
N ILE A 706 -17.27 -11.16 -22.71
CA ILE A 706 -17.19 -10.55 -21.38
C ILE A 706 -16.32 -11.37 -20.41
N THR A 707 -16.14 -12.68 -20.63
CA THR A 707 -15.30 -13.54 -19.79
C THR A 707 -13.81 -13.21 -19.90
N ALA A 708 -13.39 -12.45 -20.94
CA ALA A 708 -12.03 -11.90 -21.04
C ALA A 708 -11.65 -11.03 -19.82
N THR A 709 -12.62 -10.49 -19.09
CA THR A 709 -12.39 -9.77 -17.81
C THR A 709 -11.82 -10.66 -16.70
N GLU A 710 -11.86 -11.99 -16.84
CA GLU A 710 -11.21 -12.96 -15.94
C GLU A 710 -9.79 -13.34 -16.38
N HIS A 711 -9.42 -13.02 -17.63
CA HIS A 711 -8.12 -13.33 -18.23
C HIS A 711 -7.17 -12.14 -18.11
N ILE A 712 -6.88 -11.75 -16.86
CA ILE A 712 -6.01 -10.61 -16.57
C ILE A 712 -4.56 -10.97 -16.90
N HIS A 713 -3.95 -10.25 -17.83
CA HIS A 713 -2.53 -10.30 -18.12
C HIS A 713 -1.74 -9.52 -17.05
N SER A 714 -2.13 -8.25 -16.84
CA SER A 714 -1.45 -7.36 -15.90
C SER A 714 -2.40 -6.41 -15.20
N VAL A 715 -2.02 -6.00 -13.99
CA VAL A 715 -2.72 -4.99 -13.19
C VAL A 715 -1.75 -3.85 -12.94
N VAL A 716 -2.13 -2.65 -13.36
CA VAL A 716 -1.42 -1.40 -13.05
C VAL A 716 -2.24 -0.65 -12.01
N PHE A 717 -1.67 -0.37 -10.85
CA PHE A 717 -2.35 0.27 -9.74
C PHE A 717 -1.59 1.50 -9.26
N SER A 718 -2.17 2.69 -9.43
CA SER A 718 -1.50 3.97 -9.15
C SER A 718 -0.14 4.12 -9.88
N GLY A 719 -0.04 3.56 -11.09
CA GLY A 719 1.14 3.54 -11.97
C GLY A 719 2.22 2.52 -11.63
N GLU A 720 1.99 1.66 -10.63
CA GLU A 720 2.83 0.51 -10.34
C GLU A 720 2.26 -0.72 -11.04
N GLN A 721 3.07 -1.41 -11.84
CA GLN A 721 2.71 -2.73 -12.37
C GLN A 721 2.84 -3.76 -11.25
N ILE A 722 1.71 -4.35 -10.85
CA ILE A 722 1.61 -5.20 -9.67
C ILE A 722 2.06 -6.62 -10.01
N ASP A 723 3.02 -7.16 -9.25
CA ASP A 723 3.23 -8.60 -9.19
C ASP A 723 2.07 -9.24 -8.43
N ARG A 724 1.19 -9.88 -9.18
CA ARG A 724 -0.03 -10.50 -8.64
C ARG A 724 0.31 -11.65 -7.68
N SER A 725 1.45 -12.32 -7.83
CA SER A 725 1.83 -13.45 -6.98
C SER A 725 2.19 -13.02 -5.55
N ASP A 726 2.71 -11.80 -5.39
CA ASP A 726 3.12 -11.24 -4.10
C ASP A 726 1.95 -10.73 -3.24
N LEU A 727 0.75 -10.60 -3.81
CA LEU A 727 -0.41 -10.01 -3.10
C LEU A 727 -0.84 -10.82 -1.86
N PHE A 728 -0.54 -12.12 -1.82
CA PHE A 728 -0.94 -12.99 -0.71
C PHE A 728 0.18 -13.34 0.28
N THR A 729 1.41 -12.84 0.06
CA THR A 729 2.57 -13.05 0.93
C THR A 729 2.95 -11.81 1.75
N GLN A 730 2.21 -10.70 1.58
CA GLN A 730 2.51 -9.39 2.17
C GLN A 730 2.69 -9.39 3.69
N ASP A 731 1.95 -10.23 4.43
CA ASP A 731 2.02 -10.37 5.89
C ASP A 731 2.88 -11.58 6.35
N LYS A 732 3.25 -12.47 5.41
CA LYS A 732 4.10 -13.65 5.68
C LYS A 732 5.58 -13.35 5.52
N ASP A 733 5.90 -12.28 4.81
CA ASP A 733 7.25 -11.74 4.67
C ASP A 733 7.68 -10.98 5.89
#